data_AF-A0A5C7EZ74-F1
#
_entry.id   AF-A0A5C7EZ74-F1
#
_cell.length_a   1.000
_cell.length_b   1.000
_cell.length_c   1.000
_cell.angle_alpha   90.00
_cell.angle_beta   90.00
_cell.angle_gamma   90.00
#
_symmetry.space_group_name_H-M   'P 1'
#
loop_
_entity.id
_entity.type
_entity.pdbx_description
1 polymer ?
#
loop_
_entity_poly.entity_id
_entity_poly.type
_entity_poly.pdbx_seq_one_letter_code
_entity_poly.pdbx_strand_id
1 'polypeptide(L)'
;MYTIKTFQQLLTDKLAKHQGTTVEEASDKDLYYAVASIVKEEMNENWLKTRQKYKEQDERQVYYISMEFLIGRLMESNLLNCGMLDVCTDTLKSLGRDPEAVYNQEHDAALGNGGLGRLAACFLDSIASLRYAGHGSGIRYRYGLFEQRIIHGNQVELPDYWLKEDYPWETRKPEEALKVQFGGEVHTHRRFDGSLEFSYNDVDIVRAVPYDVQVAGYDNDVVNTLRLWSAELPPEDSSILADSESKYYHHLDHMHSIEQISGFLYPDDSHYEGKELRIKQQYFLVSATLQNIIREYKERHRAPLHKLHEKIVIQINDTHPSLAVPELMRILMDDEGFSWEEAWEVTTQTIAYTNHTTLSEALEKWPVDMIKNLLPRVFMIIYEINERFCKGIWFDHPELRDRIPEVAVIAHDQVHMAHLAIVGSFSVNGVAKLHTEILKNKEMKPFYDLFPEKFNNKTNGITHRRWLLQVNPKLSDVITEAIGPQWIKQPSKLIGLMRYSNDQPFLDKISSVKQHNKLVLAQLIKERTGITVNENSIFDVQIKRLHEYKRQLLNIFHVIYLYNELKDNPALDLTPRTFIFAAKAAPSYHMAKEVIKLIHHVASVVNNDKDIGDKLKVIFLENYNVSLAEKIIPAAELSEQISTASKEASGTGNMKMMMNGAITVGTLDGANIEIRDLVGDPNIFIFGLNSEEVLDYYAHGGYNAKGIYHTDERVRKIMDQLNGGEFGSQEIEFKDIFYHILYNNDPYFVLKDFDPYIETHELIERSYRNQKAWQKMSVANIAYSGKFSSDRTIHEYASDIWKLKPLK
;
A
#
# COMPACT_ATOMS: atom_id res chain seq x y z
N MET A 1 -6.22 9.69 -32.88
CA MET A 1 -4.90 9.10 -32.57
C MET A 1 -3.86 10.12 -32.99
N TYR A 2 -3.00 10.55 -32.08
CA TYR A 2 -2.00 11.59 -32.34
C TYR A 2 -0.87 11.04 -33.20
N THR A 3 -0.45 11.80 -34.20
CA THR A 3 0.81 11.58 -34.93
C THR A 3 1.94 12.33 -34.24
N ILE A 4 3.20 11.93 -34.48
CA ILE A 4 4.39 12.64 -33.99
C ILE A 4 4.32 14.14 -34.32
N LYS A 5 3.94 14.47 -35.56
CA LYS A 5 3.83 15.87 -36.03
C LYS A 5 2.77 16.66 -35.26
N THR A 6 1.60 16.06 -35.04
CA THR A 6 0.52 16.73 -34.30
C THR A 6 0.86 16.87 -32.81
N PHE A 7 1.52 15.88 -32.22
CA PHE A 7 1.94 15.95 -30.81
C PHE A 7 3.05 16.98 -30.62
N GLN A 8 4.02 17.05 -31.55
CA GLN A 8 5.07 18.07 -31.55
C GLN A 8 4.48 19.48 -31.63
N GLN A 9 3.47 19.72 -32.49
CA GLN A 9 2.82 21.03 -32.56
C GLN A 9 2.15 21.39 -31.23
N LEU A 10 1.44 20.44 -30.60
CA LEU A 10 0.82 20.67 -29.30
C LEU A 10 1.86 20.99 -28.23
N LEU A 11 2.97 20.24 -28.21
CA LEU A 11 4.06 20.47 -27.26
C LEU A 11 4.67 21.86 -27.43
N THR A 12 4.98 22.27 -28.66
CA THR A 12 5.48 23.62 -28.97
C THR A 12 4.49 24.70 -28.52
N ASP A 13 3.20 24.53 -28.82
CA ASP A 13 2.16 25.48 -28.42
C ASP A 13 2.04 25.58 -26.89
N LYS A 14 2.17 24.46 -26.17
CA LYS A 14 2.10 24.44 -24.71
C LYS A 14 3.31 25.08 -24.04
N LEU A 15 4.51 24.80 -24.54
CA LEU A 15 5.73 25.47 -24.08
C LEU A 15 5.63 26.98 -24.27
N ALA A 16 5.19 27.44 -25.44
CA ALA A 16 5.07 28.88 -25.71
C ALA A 16 4.00 29.55 -24.83
N LYS A 17 2.81 28.92 -24.66
CA LYS A 17 1.67 29.54 -23.96
C LYS A 17 1.74 29.43 -22.43
N HIS A 18 2.22 28.31 -21.90
CA HIS A 18 2.18 28.03 -20.46
C HIS A 18 3.56 28.20 -19.79
N GLN A 19 4.65 27.92 -20.50
CA GLN A 19 6.00 28.01 -19.96
C GLN A 19 6.77 29.25 -20.46
N GLY A 20 6.26 29.93 -21.49
CA GLY A 20 6.90 31.12 -22.06
C GLY A 20 8.25 30.84 -22.72
N THR A 21 8.47 29.61 -23.20
CA THR A 21 9.75 29.15 -23.77
C THR A 21 9.55 28.43 -25.11
N THR A 22 10.63 28.22 -25.87
CA THR A 22 10.63 27.41 -27.11
C THR A 22 11.11 25.98 -26.84
N VAL A 23 10.99 25.10 -27.82
CA VAL A 23 11.46 23.70 -27.70
C VAL A 23 12.98 23.63 -27.52
N GLU A 24 13.71 24.55 -28.14
CA GLU A 24 15.18 24.62 -28.08
C GLU A 24 15.67 25.10 -26.71
N GLU A 25 14.96 26.05 -26.09
CA GLU A 25 15.34 26.67 -24.81
C GLU A 25 14.72 25.95 -23.60
N ALA A 26 13.70 25.11 -23.80
CA ALA A 26 13.02 24.38 -22.74
C ALA A 26 13.97 23.47 -21.94
N SER A 27 13.84 23.52 -20.62
CA SER A 27 14.39 22.51 -19.71
C SER A 27 13.54 21.23 -19.76
N ASP A 28 14.07 20.13 -19.24
CA ASP A 28 13.32 18.87 -19.10
C ASP A 28 12.07 19.05 -18.23
N LYS A 29 12.16 19.98 -17.27
CA LYS A 29 11.04 20.34 -16.39
C LYS A 29 9.95 21.12 -17.13
N ASP A 30 10.31 22.04 -18.01
CA ASP A 30 9.33 22.75 -18.86
C ASP A 30 8.61 21.76 -19.79
N LEU A 31 9.36 20.81 -20.35
CA LEU A 31 8.81 19.72 -21.16
C LEU A 31 7.86 18.83 -20.34
N TYR A 32 8.22 18.49 -19.11
CA TYR A 32 7.35 17.74 -18.19
C TYR A 32 6.01 18.44 -17.98
N TYR A 33 6.00 19.72 -17.60
CA TYR A 33 4.75 20.45 -17.39
C TYR A 33 3.94 20.62 -18.68
N ALA A 34 4.60 20.83 -19.82
CA ALA A 34 3.93 20.93 -21.11
C ALA A 34 3.26 19.61 -21.52
N VAL A 35 3.96 18.47 -21.37
CA VAL A 35 3.36 17.15 -21.62
C VAL A 35 2.23 16.86 -20.63
N ALA A 36 2.41 17.16 -19.35
CA ALA A 36 1.37 16.95 -18.33
C ALA A 36 0.10 17.74 -18.67
N SER A 37 0.25 18.97 -19.15
CA SER A 37 -0.88 19.80 -19.61
C SER A 37 -1.62 19.18 -20.80
N ILE A 38 -0.91 18.61 -21.78
CA ILE A 38 -1.55 17.94 -22.94
C ILE A 38 -2.39 16.76 -22.46
N VAL A 39 -1.81 15.91 -21.62
CA VAL A 39 -2.49 14.70 -21.12
C VAL A 39 -3.67 15.05 -20.22
N LYS A 40 -3.51 16.06 -19.34
CA LYS A 40 -4.60 16.53 -18.46
C LYS A 40 -5.76 17.11 -19.25
N GLU A 41 -5.52 17.80 -20.37
CA GLU A 41 -6.59 18.31 -21.23
C GLU A 41 -7.43 17.19 -21.87
N GLU A 42 -6.78 16.14 -22.37
CA GLU A 42 -7.47 14.94 -22.87
C GLU A 42 -8.30 14.27 -21.74
N MET A 43 -7.70 14.11 -20.57
CA MET A 43 -8.37 13.49 -19.42
C MET A 43 -9.54 14.33 -18.92
N ASN A 44 -9.44 15.67 -18.92
CA ASN A 44 -10.52 16.57 -18.51
C ASN A 44 -11.79 16.36 -19.34
N GLU A 45 -11.66 16.24 -20.66
CA GLU A 45 -12.82 16.01 -21.53
C GLU A 45 -13.53 14.70 -21.19
N ASN A 46 -12.76 13.62 -21.03
CA ASN A 46 -13.29 12.30 -20.70
C ASN A 46 -13.82 12.23 -19.26
N TRP A 47 -13.23 12.99 -18.34
CA TRP A 47 -13.71 13.12 -16.96
C TRP A 47 -15.07 13.80 -16.89
N LEU A 48 -15.28 14.88 -17.65
CA LEU A 48 -16.59 15.54 -17.74
C LEU A 48 -17.64 14.60 -18.34
N LYS A 49 -17.31 13.91 -19.43
CA LYS A 49 -18.19 12.90 -20.06
C LYS A 49 -18.54 11.77 -19.09
N THR A 50 -17.55 11.28 -18.33
CA THR A 50 -17.74 10.22 -17.33
C THR A 50 -18.71 10.66 -16.24
N ARG A 51 -18.50 11.85 -15.66
CA ARG A 51 -19.40 12.42 -14.63
C ARG A 51 -20.81 12.65 -15.16
N GLN A 52 -20.95 13.09 -16.42
CA GLN A 52 -22.24 13.24 -17.07
C GLN A 52 -22.94 11.89 -17.24
N LYS A 53 -22.22 10.85 -17.70
CA LYS A 53 -22.75 9.48 -17.81
C LYS A 53 -23.26 8.95 -16.47
N TYR A 54 -22.51 9.15 -15.37
CA TYR A 54 -22.95 8.73 -14.03
C TYR A 54 -24.28 9.35 -13.63
N LYS A 55 -24.47 10.64 -13.95
CA LYS A 55 -25.70 11.36 -13.68
C LYS A 55 -26.86 10.92 -14.59
N GLU A 56 -26.62 10.78 -15.89
CA GLU A 56 -27.67 10.44 -16.86
C GLU A 56 -28.17 9.00 -16.72
N GLN A 57 -27.28 8.07 -16.39
CA GLN A 57 -27.60 6.65 -16.22
C GLN A 57 -27.98 6.29 -14.78
N ASP A 58 -27.93 7.27 -13.85
CA ASP A 58 -28.28 7.09 -12.44
C ASP A 58 -27.48 5.92 -11.80
N GLU A 59 -26.19 5.88 -12.11
CA GLU A 59 -25.32 4.72 -11.83
C GLU A 59 -25.07 4.51 -10.34
N ARG A 60 -25.00 3.24 -9.95
CA ARG A 60 -24.50 2.86 -8.63
C ARG A 60 -22.99 3.08 -8.60
N GLN A 61 -22.48 3.69 -7.54
CA GLN A 61 -21.09 4.13 -7.40
C GLN A 61 -20.45 3.55 -6.14
N VAL A 62 -19.16 3.22 -6.22
CA VAL A 62 -18.34 2.87 -5.06
C VAL A 62 -17.44 4.05 -4.63
N TYR A 63 -17.35 4.29 -3.33
CA TYR A 63 -16.36 5.18 -2.73
C TYR A 63 -15.39 4.35 -1.90
N TYR A 64 -14.13 4.30 -2.32
CA TYR A 64 -13.06 3.56 -1.67
C TYR A 64 -12.30 4.51 -0.73
N ILE A 65 -12.48 4.36 0.58
CA ILE A 65 -11.89 5.23 1.59
C ILE A 65 -10.63 4.57 2.16
N SER A 66 -9.49 5.24 2.04
CA SER A 66 -8.20 4.74 2.52
C SER A 66 -7.34 5.87 3.07
N MET A 67 -6.62 5.60 4.17
CA MET A 67 -5.63 6.54 4.72
C MET A 67 -4.42 6.72 3.82
N GLU A 68 -4.15 5.77 2.93
CA GLU A 68 -3.02 5.85 1.99
C GLU A 68 -3.40 5.47 0.55
N PHE A 69 -2.78 6.16 -0.40
CA PHE A 69 -2.79 5.88 -1.83
C PHE A 69 -1.37 6.02 -2.39
N LEU A 70 -0.65 4.92 -2.54
CA LEU A 70 0.72 4.94 -3.05
C LEU A 70 0.71 4.94 -4.59
N ILE A 71 0.25 6.04 -5.20
CA ILE A 71 0.00 6.13 -6.66
C ILE A 71 1.29 6.15 -7.49
N GLY A 72 2.39 6.68 -6.94
CA GLY A 72 3.64 6.88 -7.66
C GLY A 72 3.56 8.04 -8.64
N ARG A 73 4.47 8.08 -9.60
CA ARG A 73 4.43 9.02 -10.74
C ARG A 73 3.25 8.71 -11.67
N LEU A 74 2.56 9.73 -12.15
CA LEU A 74 1.40 9.60 -13.02
C LEU A 74 1.69 9.89 -14.49
N MET A 75 2.79 10.54 -14.85
CA MET A 75 3.11 10.91 -16.24
C MET A 75 3.05 9.72 -17.20
N GLU A 76 3.92 8.73 -17.00
CA GLU A 76 3.99 7.55 -17.86
C GLU A 76 2.70 6.73 -17.81
N SER A 77 2.08 6.62 -16.63
CA SER A 77 0.84 5.89 -16.42
C SER A 77 -0.34 6.51 -17.15
N ASN A 78 -0.48 7.84 -17.12
CA ASN A 78 -1.54 8.55 -17.80
C ASN A 78 -1.29 8.57 -19.32
N LEU A 79 -0.05 8.78 -19.75
CA LEU A 79 0.33 8.62 -21.16
C LEU A 79 -0.01 7.22 -21.69
N LEU A 80 0.28 6.17 -20.91
CA LEU A 80 -0.05 4.79 -21.27
C LEU A 80 -1.56 4.58 -21.37
N ASN A 81 -2.31 4.98 -20.33
CA ASN A 81 -3.75 4.76 -20.26
C ASN A 81 -4.51 5.54 -21.35
N CYS A 82 -4.03 6.74 -21.72
CA CYS A 82 -4.56 7.55 -22.82
C CYS A 82 -4.07 7.15 -24.22
N GLY A 83 -3.21 6.12 -24.35
CA GLY A 83 -2.67 5.69 -25.64
C GLY A 83 -1.73 6.72 -26.30
N MET A 84 -1.03 7.51 -25.49
CA MET A 84 -0.13 8.60 -25.89
C MET A 84 1.35 8.34 -25.59
N LEU A 85 1.69 7.26 -24.86
CA LEU A 85 3.05 7.01 -24.40
C LEU A 85 4.07 6.89 -25.55
N ASP A 86 3.78 6.07 -26.55
CA ASP A 86 4.70 5.83 -27.68
C ASP A 86 4.90 7.11 -28.49
N VAL A 87 3.80 7.80 -28.85
CA VAL A 87 3.89 9.04 -29.63
C VAL A 87 4.61 10.15 -28.87
N CYS A 88 4.39 10.28 -27.56
CA CYS A 88 5.12 11.24 -26.74
C CYS A 88 6.61 10.92 -26.68
N THR A 89 6.94 9.65 -26.41
CA THR A 89 8.32 9.14 -26.37
C THR A 89 9.05 9.40 -27.67
N ASP A 90 8.42 9.07 -28.80
CA ASP A 90 9.01 9.26 -30.14
C ASP A 90 9.12 10.74 -30.52
N THR A 91 8.15 11.57 -30.13
CA THR A 91 8.24 13.02 -30.31
C THR A 91 9.43 13.60 -29.52
N LEU A 92 9.59 13.27 -28.24
CA LEU A 92 10.72 13.75 -27.43
C LEU A 92 12.06 13.33 -28.03
N LYS A 93 12.19 12.06 -28.46
CA LYS A 93 13.40 11.57 -29.17
C LYS A 93 13.65 12.32 -30.47
N SER A 94 12.61 12.58 -31.27
CA SER A 94 12.74 13.33 -32.54
C SER A 94 13.21 14.77 -32.35
N LEU A 95 12.95 15.33 -31.17
CA LEU A 95 13.41 16.66 -30.73
C LEU A 95 14.81 16.62 -30.09
N GLY A 96 15.48 15.47 -30.07
CA GLY A 96 16.80 15.30 -29.45
C GLY A 96 16.77 15.31 -27.92
N ARG A 97 15.61 15.06 -27.30
CA ARG A 97 15.44 15.00 -25.84
C ARG A 97 15.41 13.55 -25.36
N ASP A 98 15.90 13.30 -24.16
CA ASP A 98 15.78 12.01 -23.47
C ASP A 98 14.42 11.93 -22.76
N PRO A 99 13.51 11.03 -23.17
CA PRO A 99 12.21 10.88 -22.51
C PRO A 99 12.33 10.53 -21.04
N GLU A 100 13.31 9.70 -20.63
CA GLU A 100 13.46 9.33 -19.22
C GLU A 100 13.85 10.56 -18.38
N ALA A 101 14.72 11.44 -18.88
CA ALA A 101 15.07 12.69 -18.19
C ALA A 101 13.85 13.60 -17.95
N VAL A 102 12.93 13.67 -18.91
CA VAL A 102 11.67 14.43 -18.80
C VAL A 102 10.70 13.76 -17.82
N TYR A 103 10.47 12.46 -17.94
CA TYR A 103 9.56 11.73 -17.03
C TYR A 103 10.08 11.69 -15.59
N ASN A 104 11.41 11.68 -15.41
CA ASN A 104 12.05 11.71 -14.10
C ASN A 104 11.95 13.06 -13.37
N GLN A 105 11.49 14.13 -14.03
CA GLN A 105 11.21 15.41 -13.35
C GLN A 105 10.01 15.31 -12.40
N GLU A 106 9.14 14.31 -12.57
CA GLU A 106 8.02 14.09 -11.66
C GLU A 106 8.51 13.53 -10.31
N HIS A 107 8.04 14.12 -9.22
CA HIS A 107 8.19 13.54 -7.89
C HIS A 107 7.05 12.56 -7.61
N ASP A 108 7.35 11.40 -6.99
CA ASP A 108 6.30 10.49 -6.53
C ASP A 108 5.36 11.23 -5.56
N ALA A 109 4.05 11.11 -5.76
CA ALA A 109 3.10 11.65 -4.81
C ALA A 109 3.20 10.92 -3.46
N ALA A 110 3.62 11.63 -2.42
CA ALA A 110 3.85 11.09 -1.08
C ALA A 110 2.53 10.89 -0.32
N LEU A 111 1.63 10.10 -0.90
CA LEU A 111 0.27 9.87 -0.40
C LEU A 111 0.08 8.50 0.24
N GLY A 112 1.15 7.70 0.36
CA GLY A 112 1.11 6.37 0.95
C GLY A 112 2.47 5.86 1.40
N ASN A 113 2.46 4.73 2.10
CA ASN A 113 3.66 4.08 2.60
C ASN A 113 3.81 2.65 2.04
N GLY A 114 2.79 1.81 2.23
CA GLY A 114 2.94 0.35 2.13
C GLY A 114 2.11 -0.34 1.05
N GLY A 115 1.95 -1.65 1.26
CA GLY A 115 1.16 -2.52 0.40
C GLY A 115 -0.33 -2.15 0.35
N LEU A 116 -0.89 -1.61 1.45
CA LEU A 116 -2.28 -1.17 1.53
C LEU A 116 -2.54 0.00 0.57
N GLY A 117 -1.70 1.02 0.59
CA GLY A 117 -1.81 2.19 -0.28
C GLY A 117 -1.51 1.84 -1.73
N ARG A 118 -0.59 0.90 -1.98
CA ARG A 118 -0.31 0.43 -3.35
C ARG A 118 -1.45 -0.40 -3.91
N LEU A 119 -2.12 -1.19 -3.08
CA LEU A 119 -3.34 -1.91 -3.43
C LEU A 119 -4.47 -0.95 -3.80
N ALA A 120 -4.73 0.06 -2.96
CA ALA A 120 -5.73 1.09 -3.23
C ALA A 120 -5.47 1.78 -4.59
N ALA A 121 -4.21 2.12 -4.89
CA ALA A 121 -3.83 2.67 -6.19
C ALA A 121 -4.03 1.69 -7.37
N CYS A 122 -3.73 0.39 -7.21
CA CYS A 122 -4.01 -0.62 -8.23
C CYS A 122 -5.53 -0.83 -8.45
N PHE A 123 -6.31 -0.73 -7.39
CA PHE A 123 -7.76 -0.83 -7.43
C PHE A 123 -8.40 0.33 -8.18
N LEU A 124 -7.99 1.58 -7.91
CA LEU A 124 -8.50 2.74 -8.65
C LEU A 124 -8.24 2.64 -10.16
N ASP A 125 -7.03 2.24 -10.55
CA ASP A 125 -6.68 2.01 -11.96
C ASP A 125 -7.55 0.90 -12.59
N SER A 126 -7.88 -0.16 -11.85
CA SER A 126 -8.70 -1.27 -12.33
C SER A 126 -10.19 -0.94 -12.38
N ILE A 127 -10.70 -0.17 -11.41
CA ILE A 127 -12.07 0.35 -11.43
C ILE A 127 -12.27 1.19 -12.72
N ALA A 128 -11.34 2.10 -13.02
CA ALA A 128 -11.41 2.90 -14.26
C ALA A 128 -11.23 2.04 -15.52
N SER A 129 -10.24 1.14 -15.55
CA SER A 129 -9.94 0.29 -16.73
C SER A 129 -11.08 -0.68 -17.06
N LEU A 130 -11.79 -1.18 -16.05
CA LEU A 130 -12.97 -2.05 -16.20
C LEU A 130 -14.28 -1.27 -16.38
N ARG A 131 -14.21 0.06 -16.49
CA ARG A 131 -15.36 0.96 -16.70
C ARG A 131 -16.38 0.92 -15.57
N TYR A 132 -15.96 0.70 -14.32
CA TYR A 132 -16.85 0.81 -13.18
C TYR A 132 -16.91 2.25 -12.66
N ALA A 133 -18.10 2.63 -12.20
CA ALA A 133 -18.30 3.91 -11.53
C ALA A 133 -17.75 3.85 -10.10
N GLY A 134 -16.58 4.45 -9.89
CA GLY A 134 -15.95 4.43 -8.57
C GLY A 134 -14.97 5.55 -8.33
N HIS A 135 -14.80 5.89 -7.05
CA HIS A 135 -13.99 7.01 -6.59
C HIS A 135 -13.08 6.56 -5.45
N GLY A 136 -11.91 7.16 -5.35
CA GLY A 136 -11.04 7.05 -4.18
C GLY A 136 -11.18 8.28 -3.29
N SER A 137 -11.08 8.12 -1.97
CA SER A 137 -10.97 9.25 -1.05
C SER A 137 -9.91 9.04 0.01
N GLY A 138 -9.03 10.03 0.15
CA GLY A 138 -7.90 10.03 1.09
C GLY A 138 -7.52 11.44 1.55
N ILE A 139 -6.39 11.58 2.24
CA ILE A 139 -5.87 12.87 2.72
C ILE A 139 -4.74 13.33 1.78
N ARG A 140 -4.68 14.63 1.51
CA ARG A 140 -3.60 15.27 0.75
C ARG A 140 -2.41 15.58 1.67
N TYR A 141 -1.61 14.57 2.02
CA TYR A 141 -0.47 14.76 2.91
C TYR A 141 0.59 15.68 2.30
N ARG A 142 1.02 16.69 3.08
CA ARG A 142 2.05 17.64 2.67
C ARG A 142 3.44 17.03 2.60
N TYR A 143 3.74 16.09 3.50
CA TYR A 143 5.09 15.55 3.71
C TYR A 143 5.17 14.02 3.63
N GLY A 144 4.07 13.37 3.23
CA GLY A 144 3.93 11.92 3.21
C GLY A 144 4.31 11.25 4.51
N LEU A 145 4.96 10.09 4.44
CA LEU A 145 5.52 9.43 5.62
C LEU A 145 6.84 10.11 6.01
N PHE A 146 7.85 9.99 5.16
CA PHE A 146 9.13 10.72 5.19
C PHE A 146 9.97 10.31 3.97
N GLU A 147 10.87 11.19 3.55
CA GLU A 147 12.01 10.89 2.70
C GLU A 147 13.11 10.23 3.54
N GLN A 148 13.56 9.05 3.13
CA GLN A 148 14.61 8.31 3.84
C GLN A 148 15.99 8.78 3.37
N ARG A 149 16.90 8.98 4.31
CA ARG A 149 18.34 9.07 4.04
C ARG A 149 19.09 8.13 4.96
N ILE A 150 20.21 7.60 4.48
CA ILE A 150 21.10 6.78 5.30
C ILE A 150 22.35 7.59 5.65
N ILE A 151 22.52 7.88 6.94
CA ILE A 151 23.68 8.63 7.46
C ILE A 151 24.43 7.74 8.46
N HIS A 152 25.68 7.41 8.15
CA HIS A 152 26.50 6.48 8.94
C HIS A 152 25.79 5.15 9.23
N GLY A 153 25.12 4.59 8.23
CA GLY A 153 24.34 3.35 8.34
C GLY A 153 22.97 3.50 9.00
N ASN A 154 22.66 4.65 9.63
CA ASN A 154 21.37 4.86 10.30
C ASN A 154 20.35 5.47 9.34
N GLN A 155 19.10 5.01 9.44
CA GLN A 155 17.97 5.70 8.83
C GLN A 155 17.75 7.06 9.50
N VAL A 156 17.64 8.11 8.67
CA VAL A 156 17.22 9.45 9.05
C VAL A 156 15.97 9.81 8.26
N GLU A 157 14.96 10.30 8.97
CA GLU A 157 13.68 10.73 8.40
C GLU A 157 13.72 12.23 8.08
N LEU A 158 13.50 12.59 6.82
CA LEU A 158 13.32 13.97 6.37
C LEU A 158 11.89 14.16 5.84
N PRO A 159 11.29 15.37 5.90
CA PRO A 159 10.00 15.59 5.26
C PRO A 159 10.06 15.38 3.75
N ASP A 160 9.07 14.70 3.17
CA ASP A 160 8.99 14.48 1.71
C ASP A 160 8.31 15.67 1.02
N TYR A 161 9.11 16.60 0.50
CA TYR A 161 8.64 17.86 -0.09
C TYR A 161 8.11 17.72 -1.53
N TRP A 162 7.31 16.70 -1.82
CA TRP A 162 6.74 16.45 -3.16
C TRP A 162 5.82 17.58 -3.68
N LEU A 163 5.25 18.39 -2.77
CA LEU A 163 4.42 19.56 -3.08
C LEU A 163 5.17 20.89 -3.00
N LYS A 164 6.52 20.87 -3.02
CA LYS A 164 7.32 22.10 -3.11
C LYS A 164 7.03 22.85 -4.42
N GLU A 165 6.73 22.10 -5.47
CA GLU A 165 6.35 22.60 -6.77
C GLU A 165 4.89 22.22 -7.07
N ASP A 166 4.31 22.85 -8.08
CA ASP A 166 2.94 22.57 -8.48
C ASP A 166 2.80 21.10 -8.91
N TYR A 167 1.84 20.40 -8.33
CA TYR A 167 1.49 19.05 -8.76
C TYR A 167 0.48 19.13 -9.91
N PRO A 168 0.88 18.89 -11.17
CA PRO A 168 0.04 19.24 -12.31
C PRO A 168 -1.21 18.37 -12.43
N TRP A 169 -1.27 17.22 -11.76
CA TRP A 169 -2.36 16.24 -11.89
C TRP A 169 -3.58 16.53 -11.01
N GLU A 170 -3.48 17.43 -10.04
CA GLU A 170 -4.60 17.76 -9.16
C GLU A 170 -5.36 19.01 -9.62
N THR A 171 -6.61 19.12 -9.16
CA THR A 171 -7.44 20.32 -9.29
C THR A 171 -8.00 20.67 -7.92
N ARG A 172 -7.56 21.80 -7.37
CA ARG A 172 -8.06 22.35 -6.11
C ARG A 172 -9.46 22.93 -6.30
N LYS A 173 -10.38 22.64 -5.37
CA LYS A 173 -11.79 23.09 -5.42
C LYS A 173 -12.24 23.75 -4.12
N PRO A 174 -11.76 24.96 -3.80
CA PRO A 174 -12.07 25.64 -2.54
C PRO A 174 -13.56 25.94 -2.32
N GLU A 175 -14.33 26.06 -3.39
CA GLU A 175 -15.78 26.27 -3.39
C GLU A 175 -16.58 25.05 -2.94
N GLU A 176 -15.99 23.85 -3.07
CA GLU A 176 -16.60 22.59 -2.60
C GLU A 176 -16.22 22.27 -1.15
N ALA A 177 -15.50 23.16 -0.44
CA ALA A 177 -14.98 22.93 0.90
C ALA A 177 -16.08 22.68 1.95
N LEU A 178 -15.78 21.82 2.91
CA LEU A 178 -16.68 21.38 3.97
C LEU A 178 -16.12 21.75 5.34
N LYS A 179 -16.98 21.84 6.36
CA LYS A 179 -16.57 22.09 7.75
C LYS A 179 -16.56 20.76 8.51
N VAL A 180 -15.47 20.47 9.21
CA VAL A 180 -15.33 19.33 10.12
C VAL A 180 -15.11 19.88 11.53
N GLN A 181 -15.85 19.35 12.50
CA GLN A 181 -15.85 19.83 13.88
C GLN A 181 -15.16 18.84 14.81
N PHE A 182 -14.36 19.35 15.74
CA PHE A 182 -13.68 18.59 16.78
C PHE A 182 -13.95 19.19 18.16
N GLY A 183 -13.96 18.33 19.19
CA GLY A 183 -14.17 18.73 20.57
C GLY A 183 -15.57 19.31 20.81
N GLY A 184 -15.62 20.29 21.72
CA GLY A 184 -16.84 20.98 22.11
C GLY A 184 -17.76 20.20 23.06
N GLU A 185 -18.84 20.85 23.46
CA GLU A 185 -19.88 20.28 24.30
C GLU A 185 -21.16 20.03 23.49
N VAL A 186 -21.74 18.84 23.64
CA VAL A 186 -22.99 18.46 22.98
C VAL A 186 -24.14 18.57 23.97
N HIS A 187 -25.07 19.47 23.69
CA HIS A 187 -26.31 19.58 24.46
C HIS A 187 -27.46 18.87 23.75
N THR A 188 -28.19 18.06 24.50
CA THR A 188 -29.38 17.35 24.00
C THR A 188 -30.64 18.14 24.35
N HIS A 189 -31.42 18.47 23.33
CA HIS A 189 -32.72 19.11 23.43
C HIS A 189 -33.80 18.12 23.03
N ARG A 190 -34.97 18.21 23.67
CA ARG A 190 -36.14 17.43 23.28
C ARG A 190 -37.13 18.32 22.53
N ARG A 191 -37.43 17.96 21.29
CA ARG A 191 -38.43 18.63 20.47
C ARG A 191 -39.85 18.34 20.95
N PHE A 192 -40.80 19.14 20.48
CA PHE A 192 -42.22 19.01 20.85
C PHE A 192 -42.86 17.69 20.41
N ASP A 193 -42.37 17.08 19.34
CA ASP A 193 -42.79 15.76 18.85
C ASP A 193 -42.13 14.59 19.61
N GLY A 194 -41.26 14.89 20.59
CA GLY A 194 -40.55 13.91 21.39
C GLY A 194 -39.19 13.47 20.83
N SER A 195 -38.83 13.89 19.61
CA SER A 195 -37.51 13.63 19.00
C SER A 195 -36.40 14.40 19.71
N LEU A 196 -35.17 13.91 19.57
CA LEU A 196 -33.98 14.55 20.15
C LEU A 196 -33.29 15.42 19.10
N GLU A 197 -32.78 16.56 19.55
CA GLU A 197 -31.98 17.49 18.77
C GLU A 197 -30.69 17.78 19.51
N PHE A 198 -29.57 17.89 18.80
CA PHE A 198 -28.25 18.07 19.40
C PHE A 198 -27.67 19.41 18.93
N SER A 199 -27.17 20.22 19.88
CA SER A 199 -26.45 21.46 19.59
C SER A 199 -25.02 21.39 20.11
N TYR A 200 -24.09 21.96 19.36
CA TYR A 200 -22.66 21.96 19.67
C TYR A 200 -22.21 23.36 20.07
N ASN A 201 -21.48 23.44 21.18
CA ASN A 201 -20.80 24.66 21.63
C ASN A 201 -19.29 24.42 21.71
N ASP A 202 -18.49 25.48 21.56
CA ASP A 202 -17.03 25.46 21.77
C ASP A 202 -16.27 24.42 20.93
N VAL A 203 -16.69 24.22 19.67
CA VAL A 203 -16.04 23.31 18.73
C VAL A 203 -14.86 23.97 18.01
N ASP A 204 -13.84 23.17 17.74
CA ASP A 204 -12.77 23.53 16.82
C ASP A 204 -13.20 23.18 15.38
N ILE A 205 -13.09 24.14 14.46
CA ILE A 205 -13.60 24.00 13.08
C ILE A 205 -12.43 23.93 12.11
N VAL A 206 -12.36 22.82 11.38
CA VAL A 206 -11.41 22.60 10.30
C VAL A 206 -12.12 22.70 8.96
N ARG A 207 -11.53 23.43 8.01
CA ARG A 207 -12.02 23.50 6.63
C ARG A 207 -11.36 22.39 5.81
N ALA A 208 -12.17 21.43 5.36
CA ALA A 208 -11.74 20.35 4.48
C ALA A 208 -11.85 20.79 3.01
N VAL A 209 -10.71 21.05 2.37
CA VAL A 209 -10.67 21.47 0.95
C VAL A 209 -10.35 20.29 0.04
N PRO A 210 -11.21 20.00 -0.96
CA PRO A 210 -10.98 18.90 -1.89
C PRO A 210 -9.96 19.28 -2.99
N TYR A 211 -9.10 18.31 -3.29
CA TYR A 211 -8.18 18.29 -4.42
C TYR A 211 -8.44 17.01 -5.22
N ASP A 212 -8.91 17.16 -6.45
CA ASP A 212 -9.26 16.01 -7.29
C ASP A 212 -8.09 15.64 -8.21
N VAL A 213 -7.66 14.38 -8.13
CA VAL A 213 -6.72 13.74 -9.06
C VAL A 213 -7.50 12.80 -9.97
N GLN A 214 -7.32 12.95 -11.27
CA GLN A 214 -8.00 12.12 -12.26
C GLN A 214 -7.32 10.75 -12.40
N VAL A 215 -8.14 9.70 -12.51
CA VAL A 215 -7.68 8.32 -12.69
C VAL A 215 -8.20 7.80 -14.03
N ALA A 216 -7.36 7.83 -15.06
CA ALA A 216 -7.72 7.35 -16.39
C ALA A 216 -7.76 5.82 -16.44
N GLY A 217 -8.79 5.24 -17.06
CA GLY A 217 -8.85 3.83 -17.39
C GLY A 217 -7.99 3.51 -18.62
N TYR A 218 -7.41 2.32 -18.66
CA TYR A 218 -6.57 1.90 -19.77
C TYR A 218 -7.39 1.70 -21.06
N ASP A 219 -7.02 2.42 -22.12
CA ASP A 219 -7.59 2.29 -23.47
C ASP A 219 -9.14 2.36 -23.47
N ASN A 220 -9.68 3.30 -22.70
CA ASN A 220 -11.11 3.60 -22.65
C ASN A 220 -11.36 5.10 -22.34
N ASP A 221 -12.63 5.51 -22.35
CA ASP A 221 -13.08 6.89 -22.14
C ASP A 221 -13.47 7.19 -20.68
N VAL A 222 -13.25 6.24 -19.76
CA VAL A 222 -13.64 6.37 -18.35
C VAL A 222 -12.50 6.99 -17.56
N VAL A 223 -12.78 8.14 -16.95
CA VAL A 223 -11.87 8.80 -16.01
C VAL A 223 -12.59 8.95 -14.68
N ASN A 224 -12.05 8.29 -13.65
CA ASN A 224 -12.55 8.35 -12.29
C ASN A 224 -11.83 9.41 -11.46
N THR A 225 -12.27 9.60 -10.21
CA THR A 225 -11.72 10.63 -9.31
C THR A 225 -11.08 9.99 -8.07
N LEU A 226 -9.84 10.37 -7.79
CA LEU A 226 -9.26 10.28 -6.45
C LEU A 226 -9.36 11.66 -5.80
N ARG A 227 -10.23 11.78 -4.79
CA ARG A 227 -10.42 13.02 -4.02
C ARG A 227 -9.56 13.02 -2.77
N LEU A 228 -8.66 14.00 -2.68
CA LEU A 228 -7.76 14.17 -1.54
C LEU A 228 -8.18 15.40 -0.73
N TRP A 229 -8.30 15.24 0.59
CA TRP A 229 -8.70 16.32 1.49
C TRP A 229 -7.49 17.01 2.12
N SER A 230 -7.44 18.34 1.99
CA SER A 230 -6.46 19.19 2.69
C SER A 230 -7.14 19.89 3.86
N ALA A 231 -6.52 19.83 5.04
CA ALA A 231 -6.99 20.57 6.21
C ALA A 231 -6.46 22.01 6.13
N GLU A 232 -7.39 22.97 6.17
CA GLU A 232 -7.12 24.40 6.12
C GLU A 232 -7.88 25.12 7.24
N LEU A 233 -7.41 26.30 7.62
CA LEU A 233 -8.15 27.21 8.48
C LEU A 233 -9.37 27.80 7.75
N PRO A 234 -10.51 28.02 8.44
CA PRO A 234 -11.58 28.86 7.94
C PRO A 234 -11.10 30.31 7.70
N PRO A 235 -11.49 30.96 6.59
CA PRO A 235 -11.06 32.34 6.30
C PRO A 235 -11.53 33.36 7.37
N GLU A 236 -12.66 33.09 8.02
CA GLU A 236 -13.31 33.95 9.01
C GLU A 236 -12.47 34.12 10.29
N ASP A 237 -11.58 33.16 10.60
CA ASP A 237 -10.72 33.16 11.80
C ASP A 237 -9.39 33.92 11.61
N SER A 238 -9.11 34.43 10.41
CA SER A 238 -7.90 35.22 10.13
C SER A 238 -7.92 36.64 10.74
N SER A 239 -9.06 37.07 11.27
CA SER A 239 -9.28 38.43 11.80
C SER A 239 -8.77 38.63 13.25
N ILE A 240 -8.28 37.59 13.92
CA ILE A 240 -7.87 37.61 15.34
C ILE A 240 -6.47 38.22 15.55
N LEU A 241 -5.73 38.52 14.48
CA LEU A 241 -4.36 39.05 14.51
C LEU A 241 -4.23 40.50 15.06
N ALA A 242 -5.32 41.13 15.49
CA ALA A 242 -5.37 42.59 15.62
C ALA A 242 -5.03 43.19 17.00
N ASP A 243 -4.83 42.46 18.12
CA ASP A 243 -4.75 43.18 19.42
C ASP A 243 -3.91 42.62 20.60
N SER A 244 -3.00 41.65 20.43
CA SER A 244 -1.91 41.39 21.42
C SER A 244 -0.90 40.35 20.93
N GLU A 245 0.38 40.49 21.28
CA GLU A 245 1.45 39.51 20.94
C GLU A 245 1.14 38.09 21.42
N SER A 246 0.49 37.90 22.57
CA SER A 246 0.13 36.57 23.08
C SER A 246 -0.94 35.87 22.23
N LYS A 247 -1.94 36.61 21.74
CA LYS A 247 -2.98 36.06 20.84
C LYS A 247 -2.42 35.67 19.46
N TYR A 248 -1.36 36.35 19.01
CA TYR A 248 -0.69 36.02 17.76
C TYR A 248 -0.05 34.62 17.79
N TYR A 249 0.74 34.31 18.83
CA TYR A 249 1.37 32.99 18.97
C TYR A 249 0.34 31.88 19.15
N HIS A 250 -0.72 32.10 19.94
CA HIS A 250 -1.80 31.13 20.06
C HIS A 250 -2.52 30.84 18.73
N HIS A 251 -2.72 31.86 17.89
CA HIS A 251 -3.29 31.68 16.55
C HIS A 251 -2.35 30.89 15.62
N LEU A 252 -1.03 31.13 15.68
CA LEU A 252 -0.05 30.36 14.92
C LEU A 252 -0.01 28.89 15.38
N ASP A 253 -0.07 28.62 16.68
CA ASP A 253 -0.12 27.26 17.22
C ASP A 253 -1.39 26.54 16.78
N HIS A 254 -2.54 27.22 16.82
CA HIS A 254 -3.81 26.69 16.34
C HIS A 254 -3.78 26.39 14.85
N MET A 255 -3.28 27.34 14.04
CA MET A 255 -3.06 27.14 12.60
C MET A 255 -2.21 25.88 12.36
N HIS A 256 -1.05 25.79 13.03
CA HIS A 256 -0.15 24.66 12.88
C HIS A 256 -0.85 23.34 13.23
N SER A 257 -1.64 23.30 14.31
CA SER A 257 -2.37 22.10 14.73
C SER A 257 -3.37 21.60 13.67
N ILE A 258 -4.04 22.52 12.96
CA ILE A 258 -4.97 22.18 11.87
C ILE A 258 -4.22 21.66 10.66
N GLU A 259 -3.13 22.32 10.29
CA GLU A 259 -2.32 21.91 9.14
C GLU A 259 -1.73 20.51 9.33
N GLN A 260 -1.36 20.14 10.57
CA GLN A 260 -0.84 18.80 10.90
C GLN A 260 -1.81 17.67 10.60
N ILE A 261 -3.14 17.91 10.58
CA ILE A 261 -4.13 16.90 10.18
C ILE A 261 -3.84 16.39 8.76
N SER A 262 -3.40 17.26 7.86
CA SER A 262 -2.94 16.88 6.50
C SER A 262 -1.41 16.97 6.34
N GLY A 263 -0.66 16.93 7.44
CA GLY A 263 0.80 17.06 7.44
C GLY A 263 1.48 15.76 7.02
N PHE A 264 1.64 14.83 7.98
CA PHE A 264 2.30 13.55 7.80
C PHE A 264 1.30 12.38 7.80
N LEU A 265 1.61 11.34 7.03
CA LEU A 265 0.93 10.05 7.05
C LEU A 265 1.44 9.22 8.24
N TYR A 266 0.52 8.66 9.03
CA TYR A 266 0.85 7.87 10.23
C TYR A 266 1.82 8.61 11.18
N PRO A 267 1.38 9.75 11.76
CA PRO A 267 2.18 10.44 12.76
C PRO A 267 2.52 9.50 13.92
N ASP A 268 3.66 9.73 14.57
CA ASP A 268 4.09 8.94 15.74
C ASP A 268 3.03 9.02 16.84
N ASP A 269 2.48 7.87 17.21
CA ASP A 269 1.40 7.70 18.20
C ASP A 269 1.89 7.07 19.51
N SER A 270 3.21 7.14 19.77
CA SER A 270 3.80 6.72 21.04
C SER A 270 3.32 7.57 22.23
N HIS A 271 2.83 8.79 21.97
CA HIS A 271 2.35 9.76 22.96
C HIS A 271 0.86 10.10 22.76
N TYR A 272 0.24 10.73 23.75
CA TYR A 272 -1.20 11.06 23.73
C TYR A 272 -1.58 11.97 22.56
N GLU A 273 -0.78 13.02 22.31
CA GLU A 273 -1.00 14.01 21.26
C GLU A 273 -0.94 13.38 19.86
N GLY A 274 -0.02 12.42 19.67
CA GLY A 274 0.10 11.66 18.42
C GLY A 274 -1.10 10.75 18.17
N LYS A 275 -1.60 10.09 19.22
CA LYS A 275 -2.84 9.30 19.18
C LYS A 275 -4.06 10.17 18.84
N GLU A 276 -4.18 11.32 19.50
CA GLU A 276 -5.25 12.28 19.23
C GLU A 276 -5.20 12.78 17.79
N LEU A 277 -4.01 13.13 17.28
CA LEU A 277 -3.82 13.54 15.88
C LEU A 277 -4.24 12.43 14.92
N ARG A 278 -3.87 11.17 15.18
CA ARG A 278 -4.28 10.03 14.35
C ARG A 278 -5.80 9.87 14.28
N ILE A 279 -6.52 10.01 15.40
CA ILE A 279 -8.00 10.02 15.39
C ILE A 279 -8.54 11.25 14.64
N LYS A 280 -7.95 12.43 14.83
CA LYS A 280 -8.33 13.65 14.09
C LYS A 280 -8.22 13.43 12.58
N GLN A 281 -7.15 12.82 12.10
CA GLN A 281 -6.97 12.48 10.68
C GLN A 281 -8.04 11.51 10.18
N GLN A 282 -8.30 10.44 10.93
CA GLN A 282 -9.32 9.44 10.56
C GLN A 282 -10.70 10.07 10.47
N TYR A 283 -11.10 10.84 11.49
CA TYR A 283 -12.40 11.50 11.50
C TYR A 283 -12.51 12.59 10.42
N PHE A 284 -11.46 13.39 10.24
CA PHE A 284 -11.38 14.39 9.16
C PHE A 284 -11.66 13.77 7.80
N LEU A 285 -11.00 12.66 7.49
CA LEU A 285 -11.19 11.94 6.24
C LEU A 285 -12.63 11.46 6.08
N VAL A 286 -13.18 10.74 7.07
CA VAL A 286 -14.52 10.14 6.94
C VAL A 286 -15.62 11.21 6.93
N SER A 287 -15.55 12.24 7.76
CA SER A 287 -16.57 13.28 7.82
C SER A 287 -16.59 14.10 6.53
N ALA A 288 -15.44 14.59 6.05
CA ALA A 288 -15.37 15.32 4.78
C ALA A 288 -15.87 14.47 3.60
N THR A 289 -15.50 13.19 3.57
CA THR A 289 -15.91 12.27 2.50
C THR A 289 -17.41 12.00 2.52
N LEU A 290 -17.98 11.68 3.69
CA LEU A 290 -19.41 11.35 3.81
C LEU A 290 -20.30 12.57 3.57
N GLN A 291 -19.95 13.73 4.12
CA GLN A 291 -20.64 14.98 3.83
C GLN A 291 -20.65 15.26 2.32
N ASN A 292 -19.52 15.03 1.64
CA ASN A 292 -19.45 15.19 0.18
C ASN A 292 -20.33 14.18 -0.57
N ILE A 293 -20.32 12.90 -0.16
CA ILE A 293 -21.16 11.85 -0.77
C ILE A 293 -22.64 12.21 -0.64
N ILE A 294 -23.08 12.66 0.53
CA ILE A 294 -24.48 13.03 0.78
C ILE A 294 -24.87 14.26 -0.05
N ARG A 295 -24.01 15.28 -0.11
CA ARG A 295 -24.21 16.46 -0.99
C ARG A 295 -24.34 16.05 -2.46
N GLU A 296 -23.39 15.26 -2.97
CA GLU A 296 -23.42 14.78 -4.35
C GLU A 296 -24.65 13.91 -4.63
N TYR A 297 -25.06 13.08 -3.67
CA TYR A 297 -26.23 12.24 -3.82
C TYR A 297 -27.49 13.07 -4.01
N LYS A 298 -27.70 14.09 -3.16
CA LYS A 298 -28.83 15.02 -3.24
C LYS A 298 -28.87 15.83 -4.54
N GLU A 299 -27.70 16.18 -5.09
CA GLU A 299 -27.60 16.93 -6.34
C GLU A 299 -27.84 16.07 -7.59
N ARG A 300 -27.41 14.80 -7.55
CA ARG A 300 -27.43 13.89 -8.71
C ARG A 300 -28.70 13.05 -8.77
N HIS A 301 -29.15 12.55 -7.62
CA HIS A 301 -30.28 11.64 -7.54
C HIS A 301 -31.54 12.39 -7.12
N ARG A 302 -32.68 11.99 -7.69
CA ARG A 302 -34.00 12.50 -7.29
C ARG A 302 -34.66 11.66 -6.20
N ALA A 303 -33.94 10.68 -5.66
CA ALA A 303 -34.43 9.72 -4.69
C ALA A 303 -34.15 10.20 -3.25
N PRO A 304 -34.99 9.81 -2.27
CA PRO A 304 -34.71 10.10 -0.87
C PRO A 304 -33.43 9.39 -0.40
N LEU A 305 -32.81 9.91 0.66
CA LEU A 305 -31.61 9.31 1.27
C LEU A 305 -31.83 7.91 1.85
N HIS A 306 -33.08 7.52 2.10
CA HIS A 306 -33.46 6.14 2.45
C HIS A 306 -32.96 5.11 1.42
N LYS A 307 -32.77 5.55 0.17
CA LYS A 307 -32.28 4.72 -0.93
C LYS A 307 -30.79 4.91 -1.24
N LEU A 308 -30.05 5.56 -0.33
CA LEU A 308 -28.61 5.81 -0.50
C LEU A 308 -27.86 4.51 -0.86
N HIS A 309 -28.10 3.44 -0.11
CA HIS A 309 -27.47 2.13 -0.31
C HIS A 309 -27.76 1.50 -1.68
N GLU A 310 -28.86 1.87 -2.35
CA GLU A 310 -29.17 1.38 -3.71
C GLU A 310 -28.21 1.99 -4.77
N LYS A 311 -27.64 3.16 -4.50
CA LYS A 311 -26.81 3.94 -5.43
C LYS A 311 -25.39 4.15 -4.96
N ILE A 312 -25.11 4.02 -3.68
CA ILE A 312 -23.80 4.28 -3.09
C ILE A 312 -23.36 3.05 -2.31
N VAL A 313 -22.10 2.67 -2.49
CA VAL A 313 -21.41 1.71 -1.64
C VAL A 313 -20.12 2.34 -1.15
N ILE A 314 -19.84 2.18 0.14
CA ILE A 314 -18.65 2.72 0.78
C ILE A 314 -17.79 1.54 1.21
N GLN A 315 -16.62 1.41 0.60
CA GLN A 315 -15.62 0.44 1.03
C GLN A 315 -14.66 1.11 2.00
N ILE A 316 -14.64 0.66 3.25
CA ILE A 316 -13.66 1.08 4.25
C ILE A 316 -12.49 0.09 4.25
N ASN A 317 -11.29 0.64 4.05
CA ASN A 317 -10.07 -0.12 3.88
C ASN A 317 -9.27 -0.17 5.19
N ASP A 318 -9.26 -1.34 5.82
CA ASP A 318 -8.75 -1.54 7.18
C ASP A 318 -9.54 -0.75 8.25
N THR A 319 -9.10 -0.74 9.51
CA THR A 319 -9.87 -0.12 10.62
C THR A 319 -9.89 1.41 10.61
N HIS A 320 -8.96 2.06 9.89
CA HIS A 320 -8.82 3.51 9.91
C HIS A 320 -10.12 4.29 9.61
N PRO A 321 -10.95 3.92 8.62
CA PRO A 321 -12.18 4.63 8.30
C PRO A 321 -13.41 4.06 9.04
N SER A 322 -13.23 3.29 10.12
CA SER A 322 -14.37 2.70 10.85
C SER A 322 -15.31 3.74 11.46
N LEU A 323 -14.81 4.96 11.73
CA LEU A 323 -15.62 6.11 12.13
C LEU A 323 -16.63 6.56 11.06
N ALA A 324 -16.53 6.05 9.82
CA ALA A 324 -17.56 6.27 8.80
C ALA A 324 -18.94 5.70 9.22
N VAL A 325 -18.96 4.62 10.01
CA VAL A 325 -20.21 4.04 10.53
C VAL A 325 -20.97 5.04 11.40
N PRO A 326 -20.40 5.52 12.54
CA PRO A 326 -21.12 6.47 13.39
C PRO A 326 -21.26 7.86 12.76
N GLU A 327 -20.38 8.28 11.84
CA GLU A 327 -20.54 9.57 11.16
C GLU A 327 -21.68 9.56 10.13
N LEU A 328 -21.87 8.46 9.38
CA LEU A 328 -23.02 8.35 8.48
C LEU A 328 -24.33 8.34 9.29
N MET A 329 -24.36 7.63 10.41
CA MET A 329 -25.46 7.69 11.39
C MET A 329 -25.71 9.11 11.89
N ARG A 330 -24.65 9.85 12.24
CA ARG A 330 -24.75 11.24 12.71
C ARG A 330 -25.40 12.12 11.66
N ILE A 331 -24.90 12.10 10.43
CA ILE A 331 -25.44 12.92 9.33
C ILE A 331 -26.92 12.57 9.10
N LEU A 332 -27.26 11.28 8.97
CA LEU A 332 -28.64 10.86 8.69
C LEU A 332 -29.61 11.24 9.82
N MET A 333 -29.23 11.10 11.08
CA MET A 333 -30.10 11.46 12.21
C MET A 333 -30.15 12.96 12.47
N ASP A 334 -28.98 13.58 12.66
CA ASP A 334 -28.88 14.94 13.18
C ASP A 334 -29.15 15.97 12.06
N ASP A 335 -28.63 15.72 10.85
CA ASP A 335 -28.71 16.69 9.74
C ASP A 335 -29.92 16.39 8.82
N GLU A 336 -30.32 15.12 8.66
CA GLU A 336 -31.39 14.69 7.76
C GLU A 336 -32.68 14.25 8.46
N GLY A 337 -32.69 14.15 9.80
CA GLY A 337 -33.88 13.91 10.61
C GLY A 337 -34.39 12.46 10.60
N PHE A 338 -33.54 11.47 10.29
CA PHE A 338 -33.90 10.06 10.33
C PHE A 338 -34.09 9.59 11.77
N SER A 339 -34.98 8.61 11.97
CA SER A 339 -34.95 7.81 13.20
C SER A 339 -33.67 6.97 13.28
N TRP A 340 -33.35 6.46 14.47
CA TRP A 340 -32.21 5.57 14.65
C TRP A 340 -32.29 4.34 13.74
N GLU A 341 -33.47 3.71 13.69
CA GLU A 341 -33.73 2.49 12.95
C GLU A 341 -33.55 2.70 11.44
N GLU A 342 -34.09 3.79 10.90
CA GLU A 342 -33.93 4.15 9.48
C GLU A 342 -32.45 4.46 9.14
N ALA A 343 -31.77 5.24 9.99
CA ALA A 343 -30.36 5.57 9.79
C ALA A 343 -29.47 4.33 9.84
N TRP A 344 -29.73 3.41 10.78
CA TRP A 344 -28.97 2.18 10.96
C TRP A 344 -29.15 1.21 9.79
N GLU A 345 -30.38 1.08 9.29
CA GLU A 345 -30.68 0.29 8.09
C GLU A 345 -29.89 0.80 6.87
N VAL A 346 -29.93 2.12 6.62
CA VAL A 346 -29.19 2.72 5.50
C VAL A 346 -27.68 2.55 5.68
N THR A 347 -27.16 2.81 6.89
CA THR A 347 -25.72 2.75 7.17
C THR A 347 -25.18 1.34 6.96
N THR A 348 -25.81 0.34 7.57
CA THR A 348 -25.36 -1.06 7.49
C THR A 348 -25.43 -1.64 6.09
N GLN A 349 -26.36 -1.19 5.24
CA GLN A 349 -26.46 -1.58 3.84
C GLN A 349 -25.52 -0.79 2.89
N THR A 350 -24.95 0.32 3.34
CA THR A 350 -24.07 1.18 2.53
C THR A 350 -22.60 0.81 2.69
N ILE A 351 -22.18 0.35 3.88
CA ILE A 351 -20.76 0.18 4.23
C ILE A 351 -20.31 -1.28 4.14
N ALA A 352 -19.15 -1.51 3.52
CA ALA A 352 -18.43 -2.79 3.49
C ALA A 352 -16.99 -2.63 4.01
N TYR A 353 -16.47 -3.65 4.70
CA TYR A 353 -15.19 -3.62 5.40
C TYR A 353 -14.20 -4.65 4.84
N THR A 354 -12.98 -4.21 4.50
CA THR A 354 -11.86 -5.11 4.21
C THR A 354 -10.85 -5.09 5.35
N ASN A 355 -10.52 -6.27 5.88
CA ASN A 355 -9.43 -6.44 6.84
C ASN A 355 -8.11 -6.81 6.13
N HIS A 356 -7.01 -6.17 6.54
CA HIS A 356 -5.68 -6.35 5.94
C HIS A 356 -4.62 -6.93 6.88
N THR A 357 -4.99 -7.40 8.08
CA THR A 357 -4.05 -7.83 9.11
C THR A 357 -4.54 -9.05 9.89
N THR A 358 -3.64 -10.01 10.12
CA THR A 358 -3.87 -11.12 11.06
C THR A 358 -3.44 -10.78 12.48
N LEU A 359 -2.77 -9.64 12.69
CA LEU A 359 -2.21 -9.25 13.98
C LEU A 359 -3.27 -8.56 14.83
N SER A 360 -3.66 -9.21 15.93
CA SER A 360 -4.61 -8.66 16.90
C SER A 360 -4.18 -7.30 17.47
N GLU A 361 -2.86 -7.09 17.61
CA GLU A 361 -2.24 -5.85 18.07
C GLU A 361 -2.33 -4.71 17.04
N ALA A 362 -2.54 -5.04 15.76
CA ALA A 362 -2.72 -4.06 14.69
C ALA A 362 -4.19 -3.63 14.51
N LEU A 363 -5.14 -4.31 15.17
CA LEU A 363 -6.54 -3.90 15.18
C LEU A 363 -6.72 -2.71 16.14
N GLU A 364 -7.03 -1.54 15.59
CA GLU A 364 -7.06 -0.29 16.33
C GLU A 364 -8.06 -0.31 17.49
N LYS A 365 -7.59 0.12 18.66
CA LYS A 365 -8.36 0.34 19.88
C LYS A 365 -8.05 1.72 20.41
N TRP A 366 -9.08 2.45 20.81
CA TRP A 366 -8.95 3.80 21.33
C TRP A 366 -9.56 3.91 22.72
N PRO A 367 -8.90 4.61 23.66
CA PRO A 367 -9.50 4.90 24.96
C PRO A 367 -10.83 5.62 24.80
N VAL A 368 -11.84 5.17 25.55
CA VAL A 368 -13.20 5.76 25.54
C VAL A 368 -13.15 7.27 25.75
N ASP A 369 -12.41 7.74 26.75
CA ASP A 369 -12.32 9.17 27.07
C ASP A 369 -11.72 9.99 25.93
N MET A 370 -10.79 9.42 25.15
CA MET A 370 -10.17 10.11 24.02
C MET A 370 -11.20 10.38 22.91
N ILE A 371 -11.98 9.37 22.50
CA ILE A 371 -13.05 9.56 21.51
C ILE A 371 -14.15 10.46 22.08
N LYS A 372 -14.53 10.27 23.35
CA LYS A 372 -15.58 11.06 24.00
C LYS A 372 -15.23 12.55 24.05
N ASN A 373 -13.98 12.90 24.36
CA ASN A 373 -13.55 14.30 24.43
C ASN A 373 -13.35 14.90 23.03
N LEU A 374 -12.80 14.13 22.09
CA LEU A 374 -12.50 14.63 20.75
C LEU A 374 -13.74 14.67 19.84
N LEU A 375 -14.64 13.69 19.96
CA LEU A 375 -15.79 13.46 19.09
C LEU A 375 -17.05 13.10 19.91
N PRO A 376 -17.54 14.02 20.77
CA PRO A 376 -18.56 13.70 21.77
C PRO A 376 -19.85 13.13 21.20
N ARG A 377 -20.41 13.70 20.12
CA ARG A 377 -21.63 13.16 19.50
C ARG A 377 -21.38 11.79 18.86
N VAL A 378 -20.28 11.64 18.14
CA VAL A 378 -19.91 10.39 17.48
C VAL A 378 -19.75 9.29 18.53
N PHE A 379 -19.13 9.60 19.68
CA PHE A 379 -19.06 8.69 20.82
C PHE A 379 -20.43 8.28 21.35
N MET A 380 -21.38 9.21 21.50
CA MET A 380 -22.76 8.87 21.91
C MET A 380 -23.40 7.86 20.96
N ILE A 381 -23.14 7.98 19.65
CA ILE A 381 -23.63 7.04 18.64
C ILE A 381 -22.92 5.69 18.77
N ILE A 382 -21.59 5.66 18.93
CA ILE A 382 -20.83 4.42 19.16
C ILE A 382 -21.35 3.70 20.41
N TYR A 383 -21.61 4.44 21.48
CA TYR A 383 -22.17 3.89 22.72
C TYR A 383 -23.56 3.28 22.49
N GLU A 384 -24.45 3.95 21.76
CA GLU A 384 -25.78 3.42 21.45
C GLU A 384 -25.71 2.20 20.49
N ILE A 385 -24.79 2.19 19.51
CA ILE A 385 -24.49 1.01 18.69
C ILE A 385 -24.11 -0.16 19.59
N ASN A 386 -23.17 0.06 20.53
CA ASN A 386 -22.72 -0.97 21.46
C ASN A 386 -23.87 -1.50 22.33
N GLU A 387 -24.65 -0.61 22.94
CA GLU A 387 -25.78 -0.96 23.80
C GLU A 387 -26.81 -1.81 23.06
N ARG A 388 -27.23 -1.38 21.87
CA ARG A 388 -28.21 -2.11 21.05
C ARG A 388 -27.68 -3.45 20.59
N PHE A 389 -26.43 -3.51 20.15
CA PHE A 389 -25.79 -4.75 19.73
C PHE A 389 -25.68 -5.76 20.88
N CYS A 390 -25.18 -5.32 22.04
CA CYS A 390 -25.06 -6.18 23.22
C CYS A 390 -26.42 -6.64 23.74
N LYS A 391 -27.44 -5.77 23.73
CA LYS A 391 -28.82 -6.16 24.07
C LYS A 391 -29.38 -7.19 23.10
N GLY A 392 -29.15 -7.02 21.80
CA GLY A 392 -29.53 -8.00 20.77
C GLY A 392 -28.94 -9.38 21.09
N ILE A 393 -27.63 -9.47 21.34
CA ILE A 393 -27.00 -10.73 21.76
C ILE A 393 -27.61 -11.26 23.05
N TRP A 394 -27.82 -10.40 24.05
CA TRP A 394 -28.34 -10.81 25.35
C TRP A 394 -29.73 -11.47 25.25
N PHE A 395 -30.62 -10.93 24.42
CA PHE A 395 -31.99 -11.43 24.29
C PHE A 395 -32.14 -12.52 23.22
N ASP A 396 -31.45 -12.38 22.08
CA ASP A 396 -31.63 -13.25 20.92
C ASP A 396 -30.66 -14.44 20.90
N HIS A 397 -29.52 -14.34 21.61
CA HIS A 397 -28.46 -15.37 21.69
C HIS A 397 -28.06 -15.69 23.14
N PRO A 398 -28.94 -16.34 23.95
CA PRO A 398 -28.66 -16.66 25.34
C PRO A 398 -27.35 -17.44 25.57
N GLU A 399 -26.94 -18.26 24.60
CA GLU A 399 -25.71 -19.05 24.60
C GLU A 399 -24.42 -18.23 24.44
N LEU A 400 -24.53 -16.98 23.98
CA LEU A 400 -23.38 -16.07 23.76
C LEU A 400 -23.27 -14.98 24.83
N ARG A 401 -24.13 -14.98 25.86
CA ARG A 401 -24.14 -13.94 26.91
C ARG A 401 -22.79 -13.74 27.60
N ASP A 402 -22.15 -14.83 27.98
CA ASP A 402 -20.84 -14.79 28.66
C ASP A 402 -19.71 -14.34 27.71
N ARG A 403 -19.97 -14.34 26.40
CA ARG A 403 -19.03 -13.95 25.34
C ARG A 403 -19.29 -12.55 24.79
N ILE A 404 -20.28 -11.80 25.32
CA ILE A 404 -20.52 -10.41 24.92
C ILE A 404 -19.25 -9.55 24.99
N PRO A 405 -18.39 -9.65 26.03
CA PRO A 405 -17.14 -8.88 26.07
C PRO A 405 -16.18 -9.16 24.90
N GLU A 406 -16.25 -10.34 24.27
CA GLU A 406 -15.41 -10.70 23.11
C GLU A 406 -15.85 -10.00 21.82
N VAL A 407 -17.12 -9.58 21.73
CA VAL A 407 -17.72 -9.00 20.51
C VAL A 407 -18.19 -7.56 20.70
N ALA A 408 -18.22 -7.05 21.92
CA ALA A 408 -18.67 -5.69 22.20
C ALA A 408 -17.80 -4.65 21.48
N VAL A 409 -18.44 -3.61 20.95
CA VAL A 409 -17.74 -2.47 20.33
C VAL A 409 -16.99 -1.66 21.39
N ILE A 410 -17.55 -1.57 22.60
CA ILE A 410 -16.91 -0.95 23.76
C ILE A 410 -16.69 -2.05 24.81
N ALA A 411 -15.43 -2.32 25.12
CA ALA A 411 -15.03 -3.27 26.16
C ALA A 411 -13.71 -2.82 26.81
N HIS A 412 -13.61 -2.99 28.12
CA HIS A 412 -12.42 -2.64 28.91
C HIS A 412 -11.97 -1.18 28.73
N ASP A 413 -12.91 -0.24 28.75
CA ASP A 413 -12.69 1.21 28.55
C ASP A 413 -12.01 1.56 27.21
N GLN A 414 -12.14 0.68 26.21
CA GLN A 414 -11.66 0.88 24.85
C GLN A 414 -12.80 0.74 23.85
N VAL A 415 -12.74 1.55 22.78
CA VAL A 415 -13.53 1.38 21.57
C VAL A 415 -12.74 0.52 20.58
N HIS A 416 -13.28 -0.63 20.20
CA HIS A 416 -12.66 -1.59 19.30
C HIS A 416 -13.11 -1.30 17.86
N MET A 417 -12.24 -0.70 17.06
CA MET A 417 -12.62 -0.17 15.74
C MET A 417 -12.97 -1.27 14.73
N ALA A 418 -12.27 -2.41 14.80
CA ALA A 418 -12.61 -3.58 13.99
C ALA A 418 -14.03 -4.10 14.31
N HIS A 419 -14.42 -4.10 15.59
CA HIS A 419 -15.76 -4.54 16.00
C HIS A 419 -16.82 -3.57 15.47
N LEU A 420 -16.57 -2.26 15.58
CA LEU A 420 -17.43 -1.22 15.02
C LEU A 420 -17.63 -1.41 13.50
N ALA A 421 -16.54 -1.67 12.76
CA ALA A 421 -16.61 -1.92 11.32
C ALA A 421 -17.42 -3.18 10.97
N ILE A 422 -17.23 -4.29 11.68
CA ILE A 422 -17.94 -5.56 11.42
C ILE A 422 -19.43 -5.41 11.73
N VAL A 423 -19.78 -4.79 12.86
CA VAL A 423 -21.17 -4.57 13.28
C VAL A 423 -21.88 -3.62 12.30
N GLY A 424 -21.20 -2.55 11.88
CA GLY A 424 -21.73 -1.51 11.00
C GLY A 424 -21.68 -1.77 9.50
N SER A 425 -21.26 -2.95 9.05
CA SER A 425 -21.14 -3.28 7.62
C SER A 425 -21.97 -4.48 7.18
N PHE A 426 -22.35 -4.52 5.90
CA PHE A 426 -23.07 -5.65 5.30
C PHE A 426 -22.13 -6.77 4.80
N SER A 427 -20.84 -6.48 4.63
CA SER A 427 -19.86 -7.42 4.10
C SER A 427 -18.51 -7.18 4.76
N VAL A 428 -17.86 -8.27 5.15
CA VAL A 428 -16.50 -8.30 5.70
C VAL A 428 -15.66 -9.22 4.84
N ASN A 429 -14.51 -8.77 4.36
CA ASN A 429 -13.65 -9.66 3.58
C ASN A 429 -12.18 -9.62 3.97
N GLY A 430 -11.53 -10.79 3.84
CA GLY A 430 -10.08 -10.93 3.86
C GLY A 430 -9.48 -10.75 2.47
N VAL A 431 -8.13 -10.77 2.42
CA VAL A 431 -7.33 -10.36 1.25
C VAL A 431 -6.49 -11.48 0.64
N ALA A 432 -6.64 -12.69 1.17
CA ALA A 432 -6.14 -13.95 0.65
C ALA A 432 -6.98 -15.09 1.27
N LYS A 433 -6.91 -16.29 0.69
CA LYS A 433 -7.69 -17.44 1.16
C LYS A 433 -7.31 -17.82 2.59
N LEU A 434 -6.03 -18.11 2.86
CA LEU A 434 -5.56 -18.48 4.20
C LEU A 434 -5.85 -17.38 5.22
N HIS A 435 -5.61 -16.12 4.87
CA HIS A 435 -5.95 -14.98 5.71
C HIS A 435 -7.41 -14.98 6.14
N THR A 436 -8.32 -15.18 5.18
CA THR A 436 -9.75 -15.23 5.47
C THR A 436 -10.11 -16.40 6.39
N GLU A 437 -9.47 -17.56 6.22
CA GLU A 437 -9.67 -18.71 7.10
C GLU A 437 -9.12 -18.45 8.51
N ILE A 438 -8.00 -17.75 8.66
CA ILE A 438 -7.47 -17.34 9.97
C ILE A 438 -8.44 -16.37 10.66
N LEU A 439 -9.00 -15.40 9.93
CA LEU A 439 -10.01 -14.49 10.48
C LEU A 439 -11.24 -15.26 10.97
N LYS A 440 -11.79 -16.16 10.15
CA LYS A 440 -13.01 -16.92 10.49
C LYS A 440 -12.81 -17.88 11.66
N ASN A 441 -11.68 -18.56 11.71
CA ASN A 441 -11.47 -19.66 12.65
C ASN A 441 -10.77 -19.22 13.94
N LYS A 442 -10.16 -18.03 13.97
CA LYS A 442 -9.38 -17.56 15.11
C LYS A 442 -9.68 -16.10 15.48
N GLU A 443 -9.14 -15.13 14.73
CA GLU A 443 -9.09 -13.73 15.17
C GLU A 443 -10.49 -13.07 15.27
N MET A 444 -11.40 -13.42 14.37
CA MET A 444 -12.78 -12.91 14.32
C MET A 444 -13.81 -14.03 14.47
N LYS A 445 -13.42 -15.19 15.03
CA LYS A 445 -14.31 -16.33 15.22
C LYS A 445 -15.62 -15.97 15.92
N PRO A 446 -15.63 -15.20 17.03
CA PRO A 446 -16.88 -14.82 17.69
C PRO A 446 -17.85 -14.06 16.75
N PHE A 447 -17.32 -13.21 15.86
CA PHE A 447 -18.13 -12.51 14.86
C PHE A 447 -18.55 -13.40 13.70
N TYR A 448 -17.73 -14.36 13.29
CA TYR A 448 -18.09 -15.32 12.26
C TYR A 448 -19.19 -16.27 12.75
N ASP A 449 -19.16 -16.67 14.03
CA ASP A 449 -20.23 -17.45 14.66
C ASP A 449 -21.58 -16.67 14.62
N LEU A 450 -21.55 -15.34 14.77
CA LEU A 450 -22.73 -14.46 14.74
C LEU A 450 -23.22 -14.12 13.33
N PHE A 451 -22.30 -13.83 12.40
CA PHE A 451 -22.58 -13.28 11.07
C PHE A 451 -21.86 -14.06 9.96
N PRO A 452 -22.05 -15.38 9.85
CA PRO A 452 -21.27 -16.20 8.91
C PRO A 452 -21.41 -15.76 7.45
N GLU A 453 -22.56 -15.20 7.08
CA GLU A 453 -22.88 -14.71 5.74
C GLU A 453 -22.15 -13.42 5.34
N LYS A 454 -21.68 -12.63 6.31
CA LYS A 454 -20.92 -11.39 6.02
C LYS A 454 -19.51 -11.69 5.53
N PHE A 455 -18.90 -12.80 5.96
CA PHE A 455 -17.48 -13.07 5.77
C PHE A 455 -17.17 -13.73 4.42
N ASN A 456 -16.39 -13.06 3.58
CA ASN A 456 -15.93 -13.57 2.30
C ASN A 456 -14.43 -13.30 2.04
N ASN A 457 -13.92 -13.75 0.90
CA ASN A 457 -12.53 -13.53 0.48
C ASN A 457 -12.51 -12.75 -0.84
N LYS A 458 -11.57 -11.82 -0.94
CA LYS A 458 -11.16 -11.17 -2.19
C LYS A 458 -9.64 -11.12 -2.22
N THR A 459 -9.02 -12.16 -2.78
CA THR A 459 -7.56 -12.23 -2.92
C THR A 459 -7.06 -10.99 -3.64
N ASN A 460 -6.06 -10.32 -3.09
CA ASN A 460 -5.45 -9.12 -3.68
C ASN A 460 -4.97 -9.33 -5.13
N GLY A 461 -4.68 -8.21 -5.79
CA GLY A 461 -4.05 -8.19 -7.08
C GLY A 461 -3.32 -6.89 -7.36
N ILE A 462 -2.59 -6.86 -8.48
CA ILE A 462 -1.81 -5.73 -8.95
C ILE A 462 -2.23 -5.33 -10.36
N THR A 463 -2.13 -4.04 -10.68
CA THR A 463 -2.39 -3.60 -12.06
C THR A 463 -1.22 -4.01 -12.95
N HIS A 464 -1.50 -4.80 -13.98
CA HIS A 464 -0.50 -5.18 -14.98
C HIS A 464 -0.15 -4.01 -15.92
N ARG A 465 -0.92 -2.91 -15.92
CA ARG A 465 -0.62 -1.71 -16.69
C ARG A 465 0.66 -1.07 -16.18
N ARG A 466 0.74 -0.81 -14.88
CA ARG A 466 1.98 -0.34 -14.27
C ARG A 466 3.01 -1.47 -14.20
N TRP A 467 2.67 -2.58 -13.53
CA TRP A 467 3.67 -3.58 -13.10
C TRP A 467 4.10 -4.58 -14.18
N LEU A 468 3.71 -4.39 -15.44
CA LEU A 468 4.22 -5.15 -16.57
C LEU A 468 4.33 -4.29 -17.84
N LEU A 469 3.24 -3.65 -18.28
CA LEU A 469 3.21 -2.87 -19.52
C LEU A 469 4.15 -1.65 -19.47
N GLN A 470 4.05 -0.85 -18.41
CA GLN A 470 4.86 0.36 -18.23
C GLN A 470 6.30 0.01 -17.83
N VAL A 471 6.49 -0.83 -16.81
CA VAL A 471 7.83 -1.07 -16.21
C VAL A 471 8.70 -2.05 -16.99
N ASN A 472 8.10 -2.88 -17.86
CA ASN A 472 8.83 -3.90 -18.60
C ASN A 472 8.28 -4.02 -20.03
N PRO A 473 8.36 -2.94 -20.84
CA PRO A 473 7.79 -2.91 -22.19
C PRO A 473 8.40 -3.98 -23.09
N LYS A 474 9.72 -4.25 -22.96
CA LYS A 474 10.40 -5.31 -23.72
C LYS A 474 9.83 -6.71 -23.42
N LEU A 475 9.49 -7.01 -22.16
CA LEU A 475 8.83 -8.27 -21.81
C LEU A 475 7.41 -8.29 -22.39
N SER A 476 6.69 -7.18 -22.29
CA SER A 476 5.33 -7.04 -22.83
C SER A 476 5.29 -7.25 -24.35
N ASP A 477 6.30 -6.78 -25.08
CA ASP A 477 6.46 -7.00 -26.52
C ASP A 477 6.68 -8.48 -26.84
N VAL A 478 7.59 -9.15 -26.11
CA VAL A 478 7.85 -10.59 -26.28
C VAL A 478 6.61 -11.43 -25.99
N ILE A 479 5.85 -11.09 -24.95
CA ILE A 479 4.57 -11.76 -24.63
C ILE A 479 3.58 -11.53 -25.77
N THR A 480 3.45 -10.30 -26.26
CA THR A 480 2.51 -9.94 -27.33
C THR A 480 2.87 -10.61 -28.66
N GLU A 481 4.16 -10.73 -29.00
CA GLU A 481 4.64 -11.47 -30.17
C GLU A 481 4.25 -12.96 -30.07
N ALA A 482 4.36 -13.56 -28.88
CA ALA A 482 4.11 -14.98 -28.67
C ALA A 482 2.61 -15.35 -28.63
N ILE A 483 1.78 -14.56 -27.94
CA ILE A 483 0.37 -14.94 -27.68
C ILE A 483 -0.66 -13.91 -28.17
N GLY A 484 -0.23 -12.85 -28.84
CA GLY A 484 -1.07 -11.74 -29.30
C GLY A 484 -1.46 -10.78 -28.17
N PRO A 485 -2.00 -9.58 -28.48
CA PRO A 485 -2.21 -8.51 -27.50
C PRO A 485 -3.41 -8.72 -26.56
N GLN A 486 -4.17 -9.81 -26.70
CA GLN A 486 -5.40 -10.01 -25.93
C GLN A 486 -5.16 -10.09 -24.41
N TRP A 487 -3.96 -10.48 -23.97
CA TRP A 487 -3.59 -10.54 -22.55
C TRP A 487 -3.65 -9.17 -21.86
N ILE A 488 -3.47 -8.08 -22.62
CA ILE A 488 -3.52 -6.70 -22.12
C ILE A 488 -4.90 -6.38 -21.55
N LYS A 489 -5.98 -6.81 -22.22
CA LYS A 489 -7.35 -6.62 -21.72
C LYS A 489 -7.85 -7.81 -20.89
N GLN A 490 -7.22 -8.97 -21.03
CA GLN A 490 -7.57 -10.20 -20.32
C GLN A 490 -6.32 -10.88 -19.77
N PRO A 491 -5.78 -10.45 -18.61
CA PRO A 491 -4.53 -10.98 -18.07
C PRO A 491 -4.50 -12.49 -17.87
N SER A 492 -5.65 -13.14 -17.69
CA SER A 492 -5.78 -14.61 -17.65
C SER A 492 -5.24 -15.32 -18.90
N LYS A 493 -5.13 -14.63 -20.05
CA LYS A 493 -4.54 -15.17 -21.29
C LYS A 493 -3.02 -15.35 -21.23
N LEU A 494 -2.33 -14.77 -20.23
CA LEU A 494 -0.90 -15.02 -19.99
C LEU A 494 -0.58 -16.51 -19.86
N ILE A 495 -1.54 -17.32 -19.42
CA ILE A 495 -1.39 -18.79 -19.36
C ILE A 495 -1.01 -19.42 -20.70
N GLY A 496 -1.36 -18.75 -21.82
CA GLY A 496 -1.00 -19.17 -23.17
C GLY A 496 0.51 -19.27 -23.42
N LEU A 497 1.35 -18.61 -22.60
CA LEU A 497 2.81 -18.69 -22.65
C LEU A 497 3.34 -20.08 -22.30
N MET A 498 2.58 -20.91 -21.57
CA MET A 498 2.99 -22.28 -21.24
C MET A 498 3.27 -23.14 -22.48
N ARG A 499 2.64 -22.83 -23.62
CA ARG A 499 2.89 -23.49 -24.92
C ARG A 499 4.33 -23.30 -25.41
N TYR A 500 4.99 -22.23 -24.98
CA TYR A 500 6.36 -21.87 -25.36
C TYR A 500 7.38 -22.19 -24.28
N SER A 501 6.97 -22.81 -23.17
CA SER A 501 7.88 -23.17 -22.05
C SER A 501 9.05 -24.07 -22.47
N ASN A 502 8.93 -24.84 -23.55
CA ASN A 502 10.01 -25.67 -24.08
C ASN A 502 10.68 -25.10 -25.33
N ASP A 503 10.25 -23.93 -25.80
CA ASP A 503 10.72 -23.30 -27.04
C ASP A 503 11.99 -22.46 -26.78
N GLN A 504 13.14 -22.97 -27.24
CA GLN A 504 14.44 -22.36 -26.91
C GLN A 504 14.57 -20.90 -27.39
N PRO A 505 14.22 -20.54 -28.65
CA PRO A 505 14.20 -19.15 -29.09
C PRO A 505 13.36 -18.22 -28.20
N PHE A 506 12.21 -18.68 -27.70
CA PHE A 506 11.38 -17.91 -26.79
C PHE A 506 12.06 -17.73 -25.42
N LEU A 507 12.63 -18.79 -24.85
CA LEU A 507 13.38 -18.72 -23.58
C LEU A 507 14.59 -17.77 -23.70
N ASP A 508 15.28 -17.78 -24.83
CA ASP A 508 16.43 -16.89 -25.07
C ASP A 508 15.99 -15.41 -25.14
N LYS A 509 14.84 -15.12 -25.75
CA LYS A 509 14.25 -13.76 -25.75
C LYS A 509 13.91 -13.30 -24.32
N ILE A 510 13.24 -14.13 -23.53
CA ILE A 510 12.88 -13.81 -22.13
C ILE A 510 14.16 -13.56 -21.30
N SER A 511 15.16 -14.44 -21.44
CA SER A 511 16.45 -14.29 -20.77
C SER A 511 17.14 -12.97 -21.15
N SER A 512 17.10 -12.60 -22.43
CA SER A 512 17.72 -11.36 -22.92
C SER A 512 17.04 -10.11 -22.35
N VAL A 513 15.72 -10.14 -22.18
CA VAL A 513 14.97 -9.07 -21.51
C VAL A 513 15.37 -8.97 -20.04
N LYS A 514 15.43 -10.10 -19.31
CA LYS A 514 15.88 -10.11 -17.91
C LYS A 514 17.29 -9.54 -17.77
N GLN A 515 18.22 -9.96 -18.62
CA GLN A 515 19.60 -9.47 -18.60
C GLN A 515 19.69 -7.96 -18.86
N HIS A 516 18.90 -7.44 -19.80
CA HIS A 516 18.82 -6.01 -20.05
C HIS A 516 18.32 -5.25 -18.81
N ASN A 517 17.27 -5.75 -18.15
CA ASN A 517 16.74 -5.11 -16.94
C ASN A 517 17.76 -5.12 -15.79
N LYS A 518 18.52 -6.21 -15.63
CA LYS A 518 19.62 -6.30 -14.66
C LYS A 518 20.73 -5.29 -14.95
N LEU A 519 21.08 -5.08 -16.21
CA LEU A 519 22.05 -4.05 -16.62
C LEU A 519 21.57 -2.64 -16.26
N VAL A 520 20.30 -2.33 -16.53
CA VAL A 520 19.70 -1.02 -16.18
C VAL A 520 19.74 -0.80 -14.66
N LEU A 521 19.37 -1.82 -13.87
CA LEU A 521 19.44 -1.71 -12.41
C LEU A 521 20.88 -1.61 -11.90
N ALA A 522 21.82 -2.36 -12.48
CA ALA A 522 23.24 -2.27 -12.12
C ALA A 522 23.80 -0.87 -12.36
N GLN A 523 23.41 -0.22 -13.46
CA GLN A 523 23.76 1.17 -13.73
C GLN A 523 23.17 2.12 -12.67
N LEU A 524 21.88 1.97 -12.33
CA LEU A 524 21.25 2.78 -11.29
C LEU A 524 21.92 2.60 -9.92
N ILE A 525 22.28 1.36 -9.56
CA ILE A 525 23.01 1.06 -8.32
C ILE A 525 24.35 1.81 -8.33
N LYS A 526 25.10 1.75 -9.43
CA LYS A 526 26.38 2.45 -9.56
C LYS A 526 26.22 3.97 -9.47
N GLU A 527 25.21 4.54 -10.12
CA GLU A 527 24.94 5.98 -10.08
C GLU A 527 24.59 6.47 -8.67
N ARG A 528 23.79 5.70 -7.91
CA ARG A 528 23.33 6.11 -6.58
C ARG A 528 24.31 5.78 -5.45
N THR A 529 25.04 4.68 -5.57
CA THR A 529 25.86 4.14 -4.47
C THR A 529 27.36 4.14 -4.75
N GLY A 530 27.75 4.33 -6.02
CA GLY A 530 29.14 4.15 -6.48
C GLY A 530 29.57 2.69 -6.61
N ILE A 531 28.76 1.73 -6.16
CA ILE A 531 29.09 0.30 -6.16
C ILE A 531 28.79 -0.30 -7.54
N THR A 532 29.77 -1.00 -8.11
CA THR A 532 29.56 -1.80 -9.33
C THR A 532 29.15 -3.21 -8.93
N VAL A 533 28.07 -3.70 -9.53
CA VAL A 533 27.55 -5.06 -9.32
C VAL A 533 27.64 -5.85 -10.62
N ASN A 534 27.85 -7.17 -10.51
CA ASN A 534 27.92 -8.07 -11.64
C ASN A 534 26.50 -8.39 -12.15
N GLU A 535 26.14 -7.93 -13.34
CA GLU A 535 24.83 -8.18 -13.95
C GLU A 535 24.56 -9.64 -14.29
N ASN A 536 25.58 -10.52 -14.25
CA ASN A 536 25.43 -11.96 -14.43
C ASN A 536 25.22 -12.72 -13.11
N SER A 537 25.39 -12.04 -11.97
CA SER A 537 25.08 -12.60 -10.65
C SER A 537 23.58 -12.78 -10.45
N ILE A 538 23.18 -13.63 -9.50
CA ILE A 538 21.78 -13.75 -9.10
C ILE A 538 21.37 -12.44 -8.42
N PHE A 539 20.37 -11.74 -8.98
CA PHE A 539 19.76 -10.57 -8.32
C PHE A 539 18.70 -11.05 -7.33
N ASP A 540 19.10 -11.09 -6.06
CA ASP A 540 18.33 -11.58 -4.93
C ASP A 540 17.68 -10.42 -4.18
N VAL A 541 16.36 -10.29 -4.27
CA VAL A 541 15.66 -9.03 -3.98
C VAL A 541 14.68 -9.17 -2.81
N GLN A 542 14.90 -8.37 -1.77
CA GLN A 542 13.95 -8.19 -0.66
C GLN A 542 13.54 -6.71 -0.51
N ILE A 543 12.45 -6.34 -1.19
CA ILE A 543 11.90 -4.96 -1.19
C ILE A 543 10.52 -4.89 -0.52
N LYS A 544 10.49 -4.43 0.72
CA LYS A 544 9.27 -4.30 1.55
C LYS A 544 9.55 -3.42 2.76
N ARG A 545 8.51 -2.98 3.46
CA ARG A 545 8.65 -2.28 4.75
C ARG A 545 9.57 -3.09 5.67
N LEU A 546 10.41 -2.42 6.44
CA LEU A 546 11.27 -3.09 7.39
C LEU A 546 10.49 -3.42 8.66
N HIS A 547 10.43 -4.70 9.01
CA HIS A 547 9.72 -5.19 10.18
C HIS A 547 10.29 -6.55 10.57
N GLU A 548 10.37 -6.85 11.87
CA GLU A 548 10.89 -8.13 12.37
C GLU A 548 10.18 -9.36 11.74
N TYR A 549 8.85 -9.38 11.64
CA TYR A 549 8.13 -10.51 11.02
C TYR A 549 8.40 -10.69 9.52
N LYS A 550 8.89 -9.65 8.82
CA LYS A 550 9.28 -9.72 7.40
C LYS A 550 10.69 -10.27 7.20
N ARG A 551 11.43 -10.44 8.30
CA ARG A 551 12.69 -11.16 8.43
C ARG A 551 13.78 -10.74 7.45
N GLN A 552 13.95 -9.44 7.22
CA GLN A 552 15.21 -8.93 6.64
C GLN A 552 16.43 -9.36 7.47
N LEU A 553 16.24 -9.60 8.78
CA LEU A 553 17.24 -10.17 9.67
C LEU A 553 17.66 -11.60 9.27
N LEU A 554 16.71 -12.45 8.85
CA LEU A 554 17.03 -13.80 8.37
C LEU A 554 17.86 -13.75 7.07
N ASN A 555 17.49 -12.87 6.14
CA ASN A 555 18.22 -12.69 4.90
C ASN A 555 19.66 -12.18 5.14
N ILE A 556 19.82 -11.16 6.00
CA ILE A 556 21.18 -10.67 6.30
C ILE A 556 22.02 -11.71 7.08
N PHE A 557 21.41 -12.60 7.86
CA PHE A 557 22.12 -13.74 8.47
C PHE A 557 22.62 -14.74 7.43
N HIS A 558 21.83 -15.01 6.39
CA HIS A 558 22.28 -15.83 5.26
C HIS A 558 23.45 -15.18 4.50
N VAL A 559 23.43 -13.86 4.31
CA VAL A 559 24.56 -13.11 3.73
C VAL A 559 25.82 -13.26 4.59
N ILE A 560 25.72 -13.10 5.92
CA ILE A 560 26.85 -13.27 6.84
C ILE A 560 27.38 -14.70 6.79
N TYR A 561 26.49 -15.69 6.71
CA TYR A 561 26.87 -17.10 6.53
C TYR A 561 27.67 -17.32 5.24
N LEU A 562 27.16 -16.86 4.10
CA LEU A 562 27.88 -16.99 2.82
C LEU A 562 29.24 -16.28 2.85
N TYR A 563 29.31 -15.11 3.48
CA TYR A 563 30.57 -14.39 3.67
C TYR A 563 31.56 -15.21 4.51
N ASN A 564 31.12 -15.77 5.64
CA ASN A 564 31.93 -16.62 6.50
C ASN A 564 32.47 -17.86 5.76
N GLU A 565 31.63 -18.54 4.98
CA GLU A 565 32.04 -19.69 4.16
C GLU A 565 33.08 -19.30 3.10
N LEU A 566 32.93 -18.12 2.47
CA LEU A 566 33.90 -17.60 1.51
C LEU A 566 35.21 -17.17 2.17
N LYS A 567 35.20 -16.72 3.43
CA LYS A 567 36.43 -16.42 4.18
C LYS A 567 37.17 -17.68 4.59
N ASP A 568 36.43 -18.71 5.00
CA ASP A 568 37.02 -20.00 5.38
C ASP A 568 37.54 -20.76 4.14
N ASN A 569 36.88 -20.59 2.98
CA ASN A 569 37.30 -21.14 1.70
C ASN A 569 37.11 -20.14 0.53
N PRO A 570 38.09 -19.25 0.26
CA PRO A 570 37.99 -18.28 -0.84
C PRO A 570 37.84 -18.92 -2.23
N ALA A 571 38.28 -20.18 -2.39
CA ALA A 571 38.17 -20.93 -3.64
C ALA A 571 36.79 -21.61 -3.83
N LEU A 572 35.87 -21.48 -2.87
CA LEU A 572 34.52 -22.04 -2.97
C LEU A 572 33.85 -21.59 -4.27
N ASP A 573 33.47 -22.55 -5.11
CA ASP A 573 32.77 -22.30 -6.37
C ASP A 573 31.31 -22.00 -6.07
N LEU A 574 31.02 -20.74 -5.76
CA LEU A 574 29.68 -20.22 -5.50
C LEU A 574 29.21 -19.39 -6.69
N THR A 575 27.97 -19.59 -7.10
CA THR A 575 27.33 -18.76 -8.14
C THR A 575 27.23 -17.32 -7.63
N PRO A 576 27.81 -16.32 -8.31
CA PRO A 576 27.82 -14.95 -7.81
C PRO A 576 26.41 -14.44 -7.46
N ARG A 577 26.27 -13.71 -6.35
CA ARG A 577 24.99 -13.13 -5.91
C ARG A 577 25.10 -11.66 -5.55
N THR A 578 24.08 -10.90 -5.92
CA THR A 578 23.87 -9.51 -5.49
C THR A 578 22.57 -9.46 -4.70
N PHE A 579 22.68 -9.30 -3.38
CA PHE A 579 21.55 -9.10 -2.47
C PHE A 579 21.13 -7.63 -2.52
N ILE A 580 19.84 -7.37 -2.77
CA ILE A 580 19.28 -6.04 -2.95
C ILE A 580 18.15 -5.83 -1.94
N PHE A 581 18.40 -4.94 -0.99
CA PHE A 581 17.44 -4.48 0.00
C PHE A 581 16.94 -3.07 -0.37
N ALA A 582 15.65 -2.83 -0.17
CA ALA A 582 15.09 -1.48 -0.16
C ALA A 582 13.88 -1.47 0.78
N ALA A 583 13.99 -0.73 1.88
CA ALA A 583 13.03 -0.77 2.96
C ALA A 583 13.06 0.52 3.78
N LYS A 584 11.89 0.91 4.32
CA LYS A 584 11.76 1.96 5.33
C LYS A 584 11.31 1.34 6.66
N ALA A 585 11.93 1.74 7.76
CA ALA A 585 11.47 1.44 9.12
C ALA A 585 10.54 2.56 9.62
N ALA A 586 9.55 2.25 10.45
CA ALA A 586 8.75 3.32 11.08
C ALA A 586 9.65 4.17 12.01
N PRO A 587 9.38 5.48 12.19
CA PRO A 587 10.28 6.38 12.92
C PRO A 587 10.57 5.94 14.36
N SER A 588 9.56 5.40 15.06
CA SER A 588 9.65 4.91 16.44
C SER A 588 10.15 3.46 16.56
N TYR A 589 10.36 2.74 15.46
CA TYR A 589 10.68 1.31 15.48
C TYR A 589 12.19 1.08 15.54
N HIS A 590 12.75 1.14 16.74
CA HIS A 590 14.20 1.04 17.00
C HIS A 590 14.82 -0.26 16.46
N MET A 591 14.26 -1.44 16.78
CA MET A 591 14.78 -2.74 16.31
C MET A 591 14.84 -2.81 14.79
N ALA A 592 13.81 -2.30 14.10
CA ALA A 592 13.84 -2.21 12.64
C ALA A 592 14.98 -1.30 12.15
N LYS A 593 15.13 -0.09 12.70
CA LYS A 593 16.24 0.80 12.32
C LYS A 593 17.61 0.16 12.56
N GLU A 594 17.76 -0.62 13.61
CA GLU A 594 18.98 -1.36 13.91
C GLU A 594 19.29 -2.44 12.86
N VAL A 595 18.27 -3.16 12.36
CA VAL A 595 18.44 -4.11 11.25
C VAL A 595 18.85 -3.40 9.95
N ILE A 596 18.33 -2.21 9.63
CA ILE A 596 18.81 -1.41 8.49
C ILE A 596 20.31 -1.12 8.65
N LYS A 597 20.70 -0.69 9.85
CA LYS A 597 22.10 -0.38 10.16
C LYS A 597 22.99 -1.61 10.02
N LEU A 598 22.54 -2.77 10.50
CA LEU A 598 23.27 -4.02 10.33
C LEU A 598 23.49 -4.33 8.85
N ILE A 599 22.46 -4.20 8.00
CA ILE A 599 22.58 -4.43 6.56
C ILE A 599 23.65 -3.50 5.95
N HIS A 600 23.66 -2.21 6.30
CA HIS A 600 24.66 -1.26 5.80
C HIS A 600 26.09 -1.60 6.26
N HIS A 601 26.25 -2.02 7.51
CA HIS A 601 27.55 -2.40 8.05
C HIS A 601 28.10 -3.67 7.41
N VAL A 602 27.27 -4.71 7.31
CA VAL A 602 27.62 -5.96 6.59
C VAL A 602 27.94 -5.65 5.14
N ALA A 603 27.16 -4.81 4.46
CA ALA A 603 27.44 -4.38 3.09
C ALA A 603 28.79 -3.66 2.95
N SER A 604 29.16 -2.81 3.91
CA SER A 604 30.44 -2.12 3.92
C SER A 604 31.61 -3.11 4.00
N VAL A 605 31.51 -4.14 4.83
CA VAL A 605 32.54 -5.20 4.96
C VAL A 605 32.60 -6.04 3.69
N VAL A 606 31.46 -6.64 3.29
CA VAL A 606 31.37 -7.58 2.17
C VAL A 606 31.78 -6.94 0.84
N ASN A 607 31.29 -5.73 0.54
CA ASN A 607 31.54 -5.12 -0.77
C ASN A 607 32.99 -4.68 -1.00
N ASN A 608 33.74 -4.44 0.09
CA ASN A 608 35.12 -3.96 0.06
C ASN A 608 36.16 -5.07 0.31
N ASP A 609 35.73 -6.28 0.68
CA ASP A 609 36.64 -7.40 0.91
C ASP A 609 37.11 -8.01 -0.43
N LYS A 610 38.42 -7.89 -0.69
CA LYS A 610 39.04 -8.38 -1.92
C LYS A 610 39.20 -9.90 -1.94
N ASP A 611 39.19 -10.56 -0.79
CA ASP A 611 39.43 -12.00 -0.68
C ASP A 611 38.27 -12.79 -1.30
N ILE A 612 37.05 -12.24 -1.26
CA ILE A 612 35.84 -12.87 -1.79
C ILE A 612 35.51 -12.46 -3.24
N GLY A 613 36.28 -11.50 -3.81
CA GLY A 613 36.09 -11.00 -5.17
C GLY A 613 34.69 -10.43 -5.42
N ASP A 614 34.12 -10.76 -6.58
CA ASP A 614 32.75 -10.36 -6.98
C ASP A 614 31.72 -11.49 -6.81
N LYS A 615 31.99 -12.45 -5.92
CA LYS A 615 31.07 -13.56 -5.63
C LYS A 615 29.86 -13.13 -4.81
N LEU A 616 30.01 -12.10 -3.99
CA LEU A 616 28.96 -11.62 -3.10
C LEU A 616 28.96 -10.09 -3.07
N LYS A 617 27.80 -9.48 -3.31
CA LYS A 617 27.54 -8.05 -3.12
C LYS A 617 26.25 -7.85 -2.32
N VAL A 618 26.22 -6.81 -1.50
CA VAL A 618 25.06 -6.42 -0.69
C VAL A 618 24.75 -4.97 -0.93
N ILE A 619 23.56 -4.68 -1.44
CA ILE A 619 23.14 -3.34 -1.83
C ILE A 619 21.91 -2.97 -1.03
N PHE A 620 21.95 -1.82 -0.37
CA PHE A 620 20.76 -1.18 0.19
C PHE A 620 20.45 0.08 -0.61
N LEU A 621 19.31 0.11 -1.28
CA LEU A 621 18.84 1.29 -2.00
C LEU A 621 17.91 2.09 -1.10
N GLU A 622 18.36 3.29 -0.73
CA GLU A 622 17.60 4.19 0.14
C GLU A 622 16.35 4.76 -0.53
N ASN A 623 15.43 5.21 0.31
CA ASN A 623 14.18 5.87 -0.05
C ASN A 623 13.28 5.05 -0.98
N TYR A 624 13.03 3.80 -0.59
CA TYR A 624 12.12 2.93 -1.33
C TYR A 624 10.73 3.57 -1.55
N ASN A 625 10.35 3.69 -2.81
CA ASN A 625 9.09 4.24 -3.31
C ASN A 625 8.65 3.48 -4.58
N VAL A 626 7.60 3.96 -5.26
CA VAL A 626 7.08 3.29 -6.46
C VAL A 626 8.11 3.35 -7.58
N SER A 627 8.64 4.54 -7.89
CA SER A 627 9.63 4.71 -8.96
C SER A 627 10.87 3.83 -8.79
N LEU A 628 11.36 3.64 -7.56
CA LEU A 628 12.46 2.71 -7.32
C LEU A 628 12.04 1.24 -7.51
N ALA A 629 10.84 0.87 -7.06
CA ALA A 629 10.30 -0.47 -7.28
C ALA A 629 10.14 -0.79 -8.78
N GLU A 630 9.75 0.20 -9.59
CA GLU A 630 9.62 0.09 -11.07
C GLU A 630 10.94 -0.27 -11.75
N LYS A 631 12.09 0.10 -11.16
CA LYS A 631 13.42 -0.28 -11.67
C LYS A 631 13.92 -1.60 -11.08
N ILE A 632 13.61 -1.91 -9.81
CA ILE A 632 14.08 -3.14 -9.15
C ILE A 632 13.34 -4.38 -9.63
N ILE A 633 12.00 -4.32 -9.69
CA ILE A 633 11.15 -5.50 -9.93
C ILE A 633 11.44 -6.19 -11.27
N PRO A 634 11.59 -5.48 -12.41
CA PRO A 634 11.88 -6.13 -13.70
C PRO A 634 13.23 -6.85 -13.74
N ALA A 635 14.18 -6.46 -12.88
CA ALA A 635 15.53 -7.01 -12.82
C ALA A 635 15.66 -8.19 -11.84
N ALA A 636 14.72 -8.37 -10.91
CA ALA A 636 14.78 -9.43 -9.91
C ALA A 636 14.79 -10.84 -10.53
N GLU A 637 15.64 -11.71 -10.03
CA GLU A 637 15.65 -13.15 -10.36
C GLU A 637 15.05 -13.97 -9.24
N LEU A 638 15.38 -13.60 -8.00
CA LEU A 638 14.75 -14.12 -6.80
C LEU A 638 13.92 -13.04 -6.12
N SER A 639 12.78 -13.47 -5.58
CA SER A 639 11.86 -12.64 -4.81
C SER A 639 11.77 -13.16 -3.38
N GLU A 640 12.34 -12.43 -2.44
CA GLU A 640 12.39 -12.83 -1.02
C GLU A 640 11.08 -12.53 -0.30
N GLN A 641 10.30 -13.59 -0.06
CA GLN A 641 8.97 -13.57 0.54
C GLN A 641 8.93 -14.37 1.82
N ILE A 642 9.89 -14.06 2.67
CA ILE A 642 10.28 -14.86 3.83
C ILE A 642 9.63 -14.40 5.14
N SER A 643 8.41 -13.88 5.12
CA SER A 643 7.74 -13.50 6.38
C SER A 643 7.52 -14.74 7.27
N THR A 644 7.52 -14.61 8.59
CA THR A 644 7.14 -15.72 9.48
C THR A 644 5.73 -16.18 9.14
N ALA A 645 5.52 -17.50 8.95
CA ALA A 645 4.21 -18.00 8.56
C ALA A 645 3.10 -17.57 9.54
N SER A 646 1.89 -17.29 9.05
CA SER A 646 0.74 -16.67 9.74
C SER A 646 0.75 -15.14 9.90
N LYS A 647 1.84 -14.45 9.53
CA LYS A 647 2.02 -13.01 9.78
C LYS A 647 1.79 -12.13 8.55
N GLU A 648 1.97 -12.65 7.34
CA GLU A 648 1.67 -11.93 6.10
C GLU A 648 0.24 -12.22 5.63
N ALA A 649 -0.62 -11.20 5.67
CA ALA A 649 -2.00 -11.35 5.21
C ALA A 649 -2.12 -11.73 3.73
N SER A 650 -1.22 -11.23 2.88
CA SER A 650 -1.24 -11.50 1.44
C SER A 650 0.14 -11.24 0.84
N GLY A 651 0.51 -9.97 0.71
CA GLY A 651 1.69 -9.55 -0.05
C GLY A 651 1.38 -9.33 -1.52
N THR A 652 1.73 -8.16 -2.05
CA THR A 652 1.58 -7.83 -3.48
C THR A 652 2.92 -7.66 -4.18
N GLY A 653 4.03 -7.55 -3.43
CA GLY A 653 5.38 -7.48 -4.01
C GLY A 653 5.78 -8.77 -4.72
N ASN A 654 5.44 -9.92 -4.14
CA ASN A 654 5.59 -11.25 -4.73
C ASN A 654 4.87 -11.35 -6.09
N MET A 655 3.62 -10.89 -6.19
CA MET A 655 2.86 -10.89 -7.44
C MET A 655 3.55 -10.08 -8.54
N LYS A 656 4.14 -8.92 -8.20
CA LYS A 656 4.82 -8.06 -9.18
C LYS A 656 6.09 -8.72 -9.70
N MET A 657 6.88 -9.29 -8.81
CA MET A 657 8.12 -9.97 -9.16
C MET A 657 7.86 -11.26 -9.94
N MET A 658 6.86 -12.05 -9.54
CA MET A 658 6.35 -13.21 -10.31
C MET A 658 5.94 -12.81 -11.74
N MET A 659 5.16 -11.73 -11.88
CA MET A 659 4.71 -11.21 -13.18
C MET A 659 5.86 -10.77 -14.09
N ASN A 660 7.00 -10.42 -13.49
CA ASN A 660 8.24 -10.06 -14.19
C ASN A 660 9.25 -11.23 -14.26
N GLY A 661 8.84 -12.45 -13.93
CA GLY A 661 9.64 -13.67 -14.11
C GLY A 661 10.67 -13.93 -13.02
N ALA A 662 10.58 -13.27 -11.87
CA ALA A 662 11.35 -13.67 -10.69
C ALA A 662 10.72 -14.91 -10.04
N ILE A 663 11.55 -15.79 -9.49
CA ILE A 663 11.12 -16.98 -8.76
C ILE A 663 11.02 -16.62 -7.27
N THR A 664 9.93 -17.03 -6.64
CA THR A 664 9.73 -16.74 -5.22
C THR A 664 10.54 -17.71 -4.36
N VAL A 665 11.22 -17.16 -3.35
CA VAL A 665 11.74 -17.88 -2.18
C VAL A 665 10.90 -17.43 -1.00
N GLY A 666 10.23 -18.34 -0.31
CA GLY A 666 9.31 -17.90 0.73
C GLY A 666 8.78 -19.00 1.63
N THR A 667 8.12 -18.57 2.68
CA THR A 667 7.34 -19.45 3.56
C THR A 667 5.97 -19.74 2.97
N LEU A 668 5.30 -20.77 3.50
CA LEU A 668 3.88 -21.03 3.24
C LEU A 668 3.00 -20.02 3.98
N ASP A 669 3.00 -18.78 3.49
CA ASP A 669 2.27 -17.66 4.08
C ASP A 669 1.68 -16.73 3.02
N GLY A 670 0.61 -16.02 3.39
CA GLY A 670 -0.07 -15.05 2.52
C GLY A 670 -0.35 -15.57 1.10
N ALA A 671 0.01 -14.78 0.10
CA ALA A 671 -0.18 -15.10 -1.30
C ALA A 671 0.88 -16.06 -1.87
N ASN A 672 1.94 -16.43 -1.12
CA ASN A 672 2.90 -17.42 -1.59
C ASN A 672 2.25 -18.80 -1.76
N ILE A 673 1.25 -19.11 -0.93
CA ILE A 673 0.45 -20.33 -1.04
C ILE A 673 -0.30 -20.35 -2.37
N GLU A 674 -0.98 -19.25 -2.71
CA GLU A 674 -1.71 -19.13 -3.97
C GLU A 674 -0.77 -19.14 -5.18
N ILE A 675 0.43 -18.57 -5.07
CA ILE A 675 1.46 -18.65 -6.12
C ILE A 675 1.87 -20.12 -6.30
N ARG A 676 2.24 -20.81 -5.21
CA ARG A 676 2.64 -22.22 -5.20
C ARG A 676 1.56 -23.11 -5.81
N ASP A 677 0.31 -22.94 -5.41
CA ASP A 677 -0.84 -23.74 -5.91
C ASP A 677 -1.02 -23.58 -7.43
N LEU A 678 -0.65 -22.43 -8.00
CA LEU A 678 -0.76 -22.16 -9.43
C LEU A 678 0.45 -22.65 -10.22
N VAL A 679 1.67 -22.32 -9.77
CA VAL A 679 2.90 -22.64 -10.52
C VAL A 679 3.38 -24.07 -10.26
N GLY A 680 2.99 -24.67 -9.15
CA GLY A 680 3.46 -25.98 -8.67
C GLY A 680 4.83 -25.93 -8.01
N ASP A 681 5.10 -26.92 -7.15
CA ASP A 681 6.35 -27.05 -6.38
C ASP A 681 7.65 -26.92 -7.21
N PRO A 682 7.73 -27.39 -8.48
CA PRO A 682 8.95 -27.23 -9.27
C PRO A 682 9.30 -25.79 -9.68
N ASN A 683 8.41 -24.82 -9.48
CA ASN A 683 8.55 -23.44 -9.99
C ASN A 683 8.55 -22.38 -8.88
N ILE A 684 8.69 -22.79 -7.61
CA ILE A 684 8.80 -21.93 -6.43
C ILE A 684 9.68 -22.61 -5.38
N PHE A 685 10.39 -21.83 -4.57
CA PHE A 685 11.21 -22.36 -3.46
C PHE A 685 10.53 -22.06 -2.13
N ILE A 686 10.01 -23.11 -1.48
CA ILE A 686 9.29 -23.02 -0.22
C ILE A 686 10.10 -23.65 0.92
N PHE A 687 10.15 -22.98 2.07
CA PHE A 687 10.88 -23.45 3.25
C PHE A 687 10.23 -23.06 4.58
N GLY A 688 10.80 -23.59 5.66
CA GLY A 688 10.53 -23.17 7.03
C GLY A 688 9.22 -23.71 7.61
N LEU A 689 8.90 -23.22 8.81
CA LEU A 689 7.68 -23.57 9.53
C LEU A 689 6.42 -23.18 8.75
N ASN A 690 5.39 -24.01 8.86
CA ASN A 690 4.04 -23.65 8.41
C ASN A 690 3.26 -22.87 9.49
N SER A 691 2.11 -22.30 9.12
CA SER A 691 1.30 -21.48 10.03
C SER A 691 0.81 -22.25 11.26
N GLU A 692 0.46 -23.53 11.13
CA GLU A 692 -0.02 -24.34 12.26
C GLU A 692 1.10 -24.56 13.28
N GLU A 693 2.31 -24.88 12.81
CA GLU A 693 3.50 -25.05 13.66
C GLU A 693 3.87 -23.75 14.39
N VAL A 694 3.86 -22.61 13.68
CA VAL A 694 4.13 -21.29 14.29
C VAL A 694 3.11 -20.97 15.39
N LEU A 695 1.82 -21.20 15.11
CA LEU A 695 0.76 -20.95 16.07
C LEU A 695 0.84 -21.90 17.28
N ASP A 696 1.23 -23.16 17.07
CA ASP A 696 1.45 -24.13 18.14
C ASP A 696 2.58 -23.68 19.08
N TYR A 697 3.71 -23.23 18.53
CA TYR A 697 4.81 -22.69 19.34
C TYR A 697 4.39 -21.45 20.15
N TYR A 698 3.58 -20.56 19.57
CA TYR A 698 3.07 -19.39 20.30
C TYR A 698 2.10 -19.78 21.43
N ALA A 699 1.28 -20.81 21.23
CA ALA A 699 0.27 -21.23 22.20
C ALA A 699 0.85 -22.11 23.32
N HIS A 700 1.79 -23.00 22.98
CA HIS A 700 2.23 -24.08 23.87
C HIS A 700 3.71 -24.01 24.23
N GLY A 701 4.48 -23.09 23.64
CA GLY A 701 5.94 -23.03 23.81
C GLY A 701 6.64 -24.20 23.10
N GLY A 702 7.82 -24.59 23.59
CA GLY A 702 8.60 -25.70 23.02
C GLY A 702 9.73 -25.28 22.06
N TYR A 703 9.77 -24.01 21.67
CA TYR A 703 10.90 -23.43 20.97
C TYR A 703 11.93 -22.85 21.95
N ASN A 704 13.23 -23.06 21.70
CA ASN A 704 14.32 -22.53 22.52
C ASN A 704 15.45 -21.99 21.63
N ALA A 705 15.49 -20.67 21.44
CA ALA A 705 16.50 -19.96 20.65
C ALA A 705 17.93 -20.17 21.20
N LYS A 706 18.08 -20.20 22.53
CA LYS A 706 19.38 -20.47 23.18
C LYS A 706 19.88 -21.88 22.89
N GLY A 707 18.96 -22.84 22.78
CA GLY A 707 19.28 -24.20 22.36
C GLY A 707 19.98 -24.21 21.01
N ILE A 708 19.38 -23.55 20.01
CA ILE A 708 19.96 -23.44 18.66
C ILE A 708 21.31 -22.75 18.69
N TYR A 709 21.44 -21.62 19.39
CA TYR A 709 22.72 -20.91 19.56
C TYR A 709 23.84 -21.80 20.13
N HIS A 710 23.52 -22.75 21.02
CA HIS A 710 24.53 -23.65 21.59
C HIS A 710 24.84 -24.86 20.71
N THR A 711 23.96 -25.25 19.78
CA THR A 711 24.10 -26.49 18.98
C THR A 711 24.46 -26.27 17.52
N ASP A 712 24.06 -25.15 16.91
CA ASP A 712 24.39 -24.83 15.52
C ASP A 712 25.58 -23.85 15.48
N GLU A 713 26.73 -24.33 15.01
CA GLU A 713 27.96 -23.54 14.98
C GLU A 713 27.89 -22.35 14.02
N ARG A 714 27.09 -22.45 12.94
CA ARG A 714 26.91 -21.37 11.96
C ARG A 714 26.14 -20.22 12.61
N VAL A 715 25.05 -20.54 13.29
CA VAL A 715 24.25 -19.58 14.07
C VAL A 715 25.09 -18.98 15.20
N ARG A 716 25.82 -19.81 15.96
CA ARG A 716 26.71 -19.34 17.03
C ARG A 716 27.73 -18.34 16.51
N LYS A 717 28.40 -18.64 15.40
CA LYS A 717 29.37 -17.75 14.74
C LYS A 717 28.73 -16.39 14.42
N ILE A 718 27.59 -16.38 13.71
CA ILE A 718 26.89 -15.12 13.36
C ILE A 718 26.53 -14.31 14.61
N MET A 719 25.92 -14.94 15.62
CA MET A 719 25.49 -14.28 16.84
C MET A 719 26.68 -13.74 17.66
N ASP A 720 27.78 -14.49 17.73
CA ASP A 720 29.01 -14.06 18.38
C ASP A 720 29.68 -12.90 17.63
N GLN A 721 29.61 -12.85 16.29
CA GLN A 721 30.10 -11.74 15.49
C GLN A 721 29.32 -10.44 15.74
N LEU A 722 28.00 -10.53 15.92
CA LEU A 722 27.17 -9.39 16.33
C LEU A 722 27.54 -8.92 17.74
N ASN A 723 27.74 -9.85 18.68
CA ASN A 723 28.07 -9.50 20.06
C ASN A 723 29.53 -9.02 20.24
N GLY A 724 30.45 -9.55 19.43
CA GLY A 724 31.88 -9.24 19.46
C GLY A 724 32.27 -7.99 18.66
N GLY A 725 31.33 -7.41 17.91
CA GLY A 725 31.53 -6.16 17.17
C GLY A 725 32.27 -6.32 15.84
N GLU A 726 32.32 -7.52 15.23
CA GLU A 726 33.00 -7.73 13.94
C GLU A 726 32.38 -6.89 12.80
N PHE A 727 31.06 -6.71 12.85
CA PHE A 727 30.32 -5.83 11.93
C PHE A 727 30.10 -4.43 12.51
N GLY A 728 30.53 -4.16 13.75
CA GLY A 728 30.36 -2.88 14.43
C GLY A 728 31.53 -1.91 14.20
N SER A 729 31.22 -0.62 14.19
CA SER A 729 32.18 0.47 14.41
C SER A 729 32.53 0.65 15.90
N GLN A 730 31.68 0.12 16.80
CA GLN A 730 31.87 0.11 18.25
C GLN A 730 31.64 -1.30 18.82
N GLU A 731 32.29 -1.60 19.95
CA GLU A 731 32.28 -2.93 20.61
C GLU A 731 30.89 -3.39 21.10
N ILE A 732 29.88 -2.51 21.10
CA ILE A 732 28.53 -2.76 21.62
C ILE A 732 27.48 -2.73 20.50
N GLU A 733 27.88 -2.35 19.28
CA GLU A 733 26.95 -2.15 18.17
C GLU A 733 26.33 -3.49 17.73
N PHE A 734 25.00 -3.58 17.68
CA PHE A 734 24.17 -4.78 17.38
C PHE A 734 23.94 -5.77 18.53
N LYS A 735 24.37 -5.46 19.76
CA LYS A 735 24.05 -6.30 20.93
C LYS A 735 22.56 -6.37 21.23
N ASP A 736 21.78 -5.35 20.89
CA ASP A 736 20.34 -5.36 21.12
C ASP A 736 19.65 -6.39 20.23
N ILE A 737 20.09 -6.61 18.98
CA ILE A 737 19.66 -7.73 18.14
C ILE A 737 19.98 -9.07 18.81
N PHE A 738 21.24 -9.25 19.25
CA PHE A 738 21.69 -10.48 19.92
C PHE A 738 20.82 -10.80 21.14
N TYR A 739 20.61 -9.81 22.00
CA TYR A 739 19.84 -9.95 23.22
C TYR A 739 18.35 -10.10 22.95
N HIS A 740 17.79 -9.39 21.97
CA HIS A 740 16.40 -9.55 21.57
C HIS A 740 16.13 -11.01 21.15
N ILE A 741 16.97 -11.57 20.28
CA ILE A 741 16.83 -12.95 19.80
C ILE A 741 16.96 -13.96 20.95
N LEU A 742 17.96 -13.84 21.83
CA LEU A 742 18.20 -14.85 22.86
C LEU A 742 17.35 -14.69 24.13
N TYR A 743 17.01 -13.47 24.54
CA TYR A 743 16.19 -13.23 25.75
C TYR A 743 14.70 -13.28 25.46
N ASN A 744 14.24 -12.78 24.32
CA ASN A 744 12.83 -12.84 23.93
C ASN A 744 12.49 -14.13 23.17
N ASN A 745 13.43 -15.08 23.13
CA ASN A 745 13.27 -16.39 22.52
C ASN A 745 12.87 -16.32 21.04
N ASP A 746 13.48 -15.39 20.30
CA ASP A 746 13.35 -15.22 18.85
C ASP A 746 11.88 -15.27 18.38
N PRO A 747 11.10 -14.21 18.65
CA PRO A 747 9.64 -14.22 18.48
C PRO A 747 9.17 -14.46 17.04
N TYR A 748 10.07 -14.36 16.06
CA TYR A 748 9.78 -14.53 14.64
C TYR A 748 10.52 -15.71 14.00
N PHE A 749 11.08 -16.61 14.82
CA PHE A 749 11.67 -17.88 14.37
C PHE A 749 12.80 -17.68 13.34
N VAL A 750 13.58 -16.60 13.46
CA VAL A 750 14.75 -16.33 12.62
C VAL A 750 15.76 -17.46 12.73
N LEU A 751 16.10 -17.90 13.95
CA LEU A 751 17.08 -18.98 14.14
C LEU A 751 16.50 -20.35 13.80
N LYS A 752 15.20 -20.55 14.05
CA LYS A 752 14.52 -21.83 13.79
C LYS A 752 14.40 -22.13 12.30
N ASP A 753 14.10 -21.12 11.48
CA ASP A 753 13.99 -21.25 10.03
C ASP A 753 15.33 -21.04 9.29
N PHE A 754 16.42 -20.75 10.01
CA PHE A 754 17.73 -20.49 9.41
C PHE A 754 18.22 -21.67 8.56
N ASP A 755 18.25 -22.89 9.11
CA ASP A 755 18.77 -24.06 8.41
C ASP A 755 17.95 -24.44 7.16
N PRO A 756 16.60 -24.58 7.22
CA PRO A 756 15.77 -24.80 6.03
C PRO A 756 15.94 -23.70 4.96
N TYR A 757 16.19 -22.46 5.38
CA TYR A 757 16.43 -21.33 4.46
C TYR A 757 17.76 -21.51 3.71
N ILE A 758 18.84 -21.90 4.41
CA ILE A 758 20.14 -22.20 3.79
C ILE A 758 20.02 -23.37 2.80
N GLU A 759 19.41 -24.49 3.20
CA GLU A 759 19.20 -25.65 2.31
C GLU A 759 18.47 -25.25 1.02
N THR A 760 17.47 -24.37 1.16
CA THR A 760 16.71 -23.82 0.02
C THR A 760 17.58 -22.97 -0.89
N HIS A 761 18.49 -22.17 -0.34
CA HIS A 761 19.43 -21.41 -1.16
C HIS A 761 20.48 -22.28 -1.86
N GLU A 762 20.83 -23.44 -1.33
CA GLU A 762 21.67 -24.43 -2.03
C GLU A 762 20.91 -25.09 -3.20
N LEU A 763 19.60 -25.33 -3.05
CA LEU A 763 18.71 -25.79 -4.13
C LEU A 763 18.60 -24.74 -5.25
N ILE A 764 18.44 -23.47 -4.86
CA ILE A 764 18.41 -22.33 -5.79
C ILE A 764 19.70 -22.25 -6.60
N GLU A 765 20.85 -22.37 -5.94
CA GLU A 765 22.14 -22.32 -6.62
C GLU A 765 22.27 -23.40 -7.70
N ARG A 766 21.97 -24.65 -7.34
CA ARG A 766 21.98 -25.79 -8.28
C ARG A 766 21.02 -25.57 -9.44
N SER A 767 19.85 -25.01 -9.16
CA SER A 767 18.81 -24.75 -10.16
C SER A 767 19.20 -23.64 -11.12
N TYR A 768 19.80 -22.56 -10.62
CA TYR A 768 20.23 -21.41 -11.42
C TYR A 768 21.38 -21.78 -12.38
N ARG A 769 22.28 -22.69 -11.98
CA ARG A 769 23.31 -23.23 -12.89
C ARG A 769 22.71 -23.95 -14.11
N ASN A 770 21.50 -24.50 -13.98
CA ASN A 770 20.72 -25.00 -15.11
C ASN A 770 19.82 -23.90 -15.69
N GLN A 771 20.42 -23.02 -16.50
CA GLN A 771 19.75 -21.87 -17.10
C GLN A 771 18.47 -22.23 -17.87
N LYS A 772 18.44 -23.38 -18.55
CA LYS A 772 17.22 -23.82 -19.26
C LYS A 772 16.07 -24.16 -18.30
N ALA A 773 16.37 -24.82 -17.19
CA ALA A 773 15.36 -25.09 -16.16
C ALA A 773 14.92 -23.80 -15.47
N TRP A 774 15.86 -22.88 -15.21
CA TRP A 774 15.56 -21.58 -14.63
C TRP A 774 14.60 -20.75 -15.48
N GLN A 775 14.88 -20.62 -16.77
CA GLN A 775 14.02 -19.89 -17.71
C GLN A 775 12.62 -20.52 -17.82
N LYS A 776 12.51 -21.84 -17.73
CA LYS A 776 11.21 -22.53 -17.67
C LYS A 776 10.40 -22.14 -16.45
N MET A 777 11.04 -22.11 -15.27
CA MET A 777 10.39 -21.66 -14.03
C MET A 777 9.95 -20.20 -14.12
N SER A 778 10.80 -19.34 -14.69
CA SER A 778 10.48 -17.94 -14.93
C SER A 778 9.26 -17.77 -15.85
N VAL A 779 9.23 -18.46 -17.01
CA VAL A 779 8.08 -18.44 -17.92
C VAL A 779 6.81 -18.95 -17.27
N ALA A 780 6.89 -20.02 -16.45
CA ALA A 780 5.73 -20.52 -15.72
C ALA A 780 5.17 -19.45 -14.76
N ASN A 781 6.04 -18.78 -14.00
CA ASN A 781 5.63 -17.69 -13.11
C ASN A 781 4.95 -16.55 -13.89
N ILE A 782 5.52 -16.11 -15.01
CA ILE A 782 4.90 -15.07 -15.86
C ILE A 782 3.53 -15.55 -16.37
N ALA A 783 3.43 -16.78 -16.86
CA ALA A 783 2.21 -17.32 -17.44
C ALA A 783 1.04 -17.39 -16.43
N TYR A 784 1.31 -17.84 -15.21
CA TYR A 784 0.29 -17.95 -14.16
C TYR A 784 -0.03 -16.62 -13.46
N SER A 785 0.83 -15.60 -13.62
CA SER A 785 0.68 -14.31 -12.92
C SER A 785 -0.61 -13.56 -13.28
N GLY A 786 -1.25 -13.88 -14.41
CA GLY A 786 -2.52 -13.30 -14.83
C GLY A 786 -3.66 -13.46 -13.81
N LYS A 787 -3.62 -14.48 -12.95
CA LYS A 787 -4.60 -14.67 -11.85
C LYS A 787 -4.51 -13.55 -10.80
N PHE A 788 -3.35 -12.93 -10.65
CA PHE A 788 -3.07 -11.87 -9.68
C PHE A 788 -3.29 -10.46 -10.22
N SER A 789 -3.94 -10.32 -11.38
CA SER A 789 -4.40 -9.00 -11.83
C SER A 789 -5.43 -8.41 -10.86
N SER A 790 -5.27 -7.12 -10.54
CA SER A 790 -6.26 -6.37 -9.77
C SER A 790 -7.59 -6.24 -10.52
N ASP A 791 -7.63 -6.42 -11.85
CA ASP A 791 -8.89 -6.44 -12.61
C ASP A 791 -9.80 -7.59 -12.16
N ARG A 792 -9.22 -8.78 -11.96
CA ARG A 792 -9.94 -9.94 -11.44
C ARG A 792 -10.49 -9.64 -10.05
N THR A 793 -9.67 -9.03 -9.22
CA THR A 793 -10.05 -8.65 -7.84
C THR A 793 -11.21 -7.65 -7.86
N ILE A 794 -11.09 -6.56 -8.63
CA ILE A 794 -12.15 -5.54 -8.75
C ILE A 794 -13.43 -6.10 -9.37
N HIS A 795 -13.32 -7.00 -10.33
CA HIS A 795 -14.50 -7.68 -10.87
C HIS A 795 -15.23 -8.48 -9.78
N GLU A 796 -14.50 -9.24 -8.95
CA GLU A 796 -15.08 -9.98 -7.81
C GLU A 796 -15.71 -9.04 -6.76
N TYR A 797 -15.06 -7.92 -6.43
CA TYR A 797 -15.67 -6.90 -5.54
C TYR A 797 -16.95 -6.30 -6.16
N ALA A 798 -16.89 -5.93 -7.44
CA ALA A 798 -18.01 -5.34 -8.16
C ALA A 798 -19.20 -6.30 -8.29
N SER A 799 -18.96 -7.59 -8.52
CA SER A 799 -20.02 -8.61 -8.64
C SER A 799 -20.59 -9.02 -7.29
N ASP A 800 -19.73 -9.25 -6.30
CA ASP A 800 -20.12 -9.95 -5.08
C ASP A 800 -20.56 -8.99 -3.98
N ILE A 801 -19.90 -7.83 -3.87
CA ILE A 801 -20.09 -6.88 -2.77
C ILE A 801 -20.80 -5.62 -3.27
N TRP A 802 -20.19 -4.88 -4.21
CA TRP A 802 -20.66 -3.54 -4.58
C TRP A 802 -21.85 -3.54 -5.54
N LYS A 803 -22.08 -4.65 -6.24
CA LYS A 803 -23.14 -4.82 -7.25
C LYS A 803 -23.09 -3.76 -8.35
N LEU A 804 -21.87 -3.42 -8.81
CA LEU A 804 -21.65 -2.46 -9.90
C LEU A 804 -21.76 -3.14 -11.26
N LYS A 805 -22.13 -2.34 -12.27
CA LYS A 805 -22.11 -2.75 -13.67
C LYS A 805 -21.12 -1.87 -14.44
N PRO A 806 -20.39 -2.42 -15.42
CA PRO A 806 -19.57 -1.61 -16.30
C PRO A 806 -20.42 -0.63 -17.10
N LEU A 807 -19.93 0.58 -17.28
CA LEU A 807 -20.54 1.58 -18.14
C LEU A 807 -20.52 1.11 -19.59
N LYS A 808 -21.62 1.41 -20.29
CA LYS A 808 -21.77 1.08 -21.71
C LYS A 808 -21.01 2.04 -22.61
#